data_AF-A0A1N7L2C7-F1
#
_entry.id   AF-A0A1N7L2C7-F1
#
_cell.length_a   1.000
_cell.length_b   1.000
_cell.length_c   1.000
_cell.angle_alpha   90.00
_cell.angle_beta   90.00
_cell.angle_gamma   90.00
#
_symmetry.space_group_name_H-M   'P 1'
#
loop_
_entity.id
_entity.type
_entity.pdbx_description
1 polymer ?
#
loop_
_entity_poly.entity_id
_entity_poly.type
_entity_poly.pdbx_seq_one_letter_code
_entity_poly.pdbx_strand_id
1 'polypeptide(L)'
;MTTAATIFVLIASYRDTECQWTIKDLFEKAANPAKIRVGVCWQADLLEDKNCFQIETRPNQVSAVYFRPEESMGVCWARAQAQALLRDEDYALQIDSHMRFVDNWDEHMVNALALCDSANPILTVYPPGYTPPNQLDSEAPPRVQRISHINASGIVFYSAIQPPEGVQPIAPMPTAGLAAGFIFGPSRWLRRLRHDPLIYFHGEEHALAARLWTHGFDLFSPHQTLIYHYYTRSESAKPWSDDTKWHAKHQKTLLRLRQLLTPNTLPERDRTDLGIYGLGSQRSLEDYEAYAGINFSARSIASYAQCFPYVRTADVTTMLGTDHYSLTVSDQAQLFILGDEGLLFSASRGEIYHLNTAATYVWCLLEENANWQRLVTALSTRCDMTAADAEKTLTNLLIHWRGQGVLLGNETADGKSELAPLRDDEPKDSSELNNLSLPGQINFAKEQRYCVLETHFNLQFCDEDHAAWLMPALRHFETNDQRQPNFVLTVYQYDNLHYIFLDGELAHSDKKLSQLGPCIKYQLVRTALDCYDHIMNLHAGVVAKNGALIALPAQSGDGKSTLVAGLVKHGYQYFTDELAPLARGSCKVIPVPLGICVKTTAFSTLETLYPEIPEHPVHDRDDGRRAVYLPPSLDSIASLDSAQQITHLVFPRYRENETTQIIRISQVEAFARAMEHCVSIPKPLTLDDASALVNWIEQVECYDLVSGSLEEAIQQIDALISA
;
A
#
# COMPACT_ATOMS: atom_id res chain seq x y z
N MET A 1 47.04 23.72 -3.63
CA MET A 1 46.16 23.78 -2.45
C MET A 1 44.74 23.75 -2.96
N THR A 2 44.14 22.57 -3.07
CA THR A 2 42.70 22.44 -3.32
C THR A 2 41.98 23.00 -2.09
N THR A 3 41.17 24.02 -2.28
CA THR A 3 40.37 24.61 -1.20
C THR A 3 39.43 23.54 -0.64
N ALA A 4 39.56 23.20 0.64
CA ALA A 4 38.67 22.26 1.31
C ALA A 4 37.21 22.72 1.19
N ALA A 5 36.35 21.79 0.76
CA ALA A 5 34.95 22.05 0.43
C ALA A 5 34.12 22.40 1.67
N THR A 6 33.06 23.18 1.45
CA THR A 6 32.14 23.64 2.50
C THR A 6 30.87 22.79 2.55
N ILE A 7 30.32 22.57 3.75
CA ILE A 7 29.13 21.72 3.96
C ILE A 7 28.07 22.51 4.71
N PHE A 8 26.86 22.56 4.16
CA PHE A 8 25.66 23.02 4.86
C PHE A 8 24.89 21.84 5.44
N VAL A 9 24.64 21.85 6.74
CA VAL A 9 23.84 20.83 7.45
C VAL A 9 22.45 21.38 7.73
N LEU A 10 21.41 20.74 7.21
CA LEU A 10 20.00 21.08 7.39
C LEU A 10 19.39 20.17 8.45
N ILE A 11 18.82 20.75 9.51
CA ILE A 11 18.14 20.04 10.58
C ILE A 11 16.73 20.61 10.79
N ALA A 12 15.71 19.75 10.74
CA ALA A 12 14.38 20.08 11.23
C ALA A 12 14.22 19.44 12.62
N SER A 13 13.93 20.25 13.64
CA SER A 13 13.81 19.79 15.02
C SER A 13 12.44 20.16 15.57
N TYR A 14 11.72 19.19 16.12
CA TYR A 14 10.43 19.40 16.80
C TYR A 14 10.57 18.95 18.25
N ARG A 15 10.67 19.92 19.16
CA ARG A 15 10.80 19.71 20.62
C ARG A 15 11.81 18.62 21.00
N ASP A 16 12.87 18.46 20.22
CA ASP A 16 13.79 17.33 20.34
C ASP A 16 15.03 17.70 21.17
N THR A 17 15.15 17.07 22.34
CA THR A 17 16.24 17.30 23.28
C THR A 17 17.60 16.85 22.75
N GLU A 18 17.62 15.92 21.80
CA GLU A 18 18.84 15.39 21.20
C GLU A 18 19.46 16.33 20.15
N CYS A 19 18.70 17.29 19.61
CA CYS A 19 19.17 18.19 18.55
C CYS A 19 20.45 18.95 18.91
N GLN A 20 20.53 19.49 20.12
CA GLN A 20 21.75 20.16 20.59
C GLN A 20 22.96 19.22 20.66
N TRP A 21 22.75 17.95 21.04
CA TRP A 21 23.81 16.95 21.16
C TRP A 21 24.26 16.45 19.78
N THR A 22 23.33 16.34 18.84
CA THR A 22 23.64 16.10 17.42
C THR A 22 24.51 17.23 16.84
N ILE A 23 24.18 18.50 17.11
CA ILE A 23 24.98 19.64 16.64
C ILE A 23 26.34 19.67 17.33
N LYS A 24 26.43 19.31 18.61
CA LYS A 24 27.72 19.20 19.29
C LYS A 24 28.60 18.11 18.66
N ASP A 25 28.07 16.90 18.51
CA ASP A 25 28.79 15.73 18.00
C ASP A 25 29.28 15.95 16.57
N LEU A 26 28.45 16.55 15.69
CA LEU A 26 28.85 16.84 14.31
C LEU A 26 30.05 17.78 14.23
N PHE A 27 30.17 18.77 15.13
CA PHE A 27 31.31 19.69 15.15
C PHE A 27 32.55 19.10 15.83
N GLU A 28 32.37 18.29 16.88
CA GLU A 28 33.49 17.66 17.60
C GLU A 28 34.18 16.59 16.75
N LYS A 29 33.44 15.91 15.89
CA LYS A 29 33.96 14.81 15.06
C LYS A 29 34.26 15.18 13.62
N ALA A 30 34.01 16.42 13.19
CA ALA A 30 34.43 16.85 11.86
C ALA A 30 35.95 17.06 11.80
N ALA A 31 36.58 16.65 10.71
CA ALA A 31 37.97 16.96 10.40
C ALA A 31 38.16 18.47 10.14
N ASN A 32 37.18 19.10 9.46
CA ASN A 32 37.23 20.51 9.08
C ASN A 32 36.05 21.31 9.67
N PRO A 33 35.93 21.43 11.01
CA PRO A 33 34.74 21.99 11.64
C PRO A 33 34.50 23.47 11.30
N ALA A 34 35.53 24.22 10.87
CA ALA A 34 35.39 25.60 10.41
C ALA A 34 34.73 25.73 9.02
N LYS A 35 34.58 24.63 8.28
CA LYS A 35 33.98 24.57 6.93
C LYS A 35 32.50 24.16 6.94
N ILE A 36 31.95 23.94 8.13
CA ILE A 36 30.57 23.51 8.33
C ILE A 36 29.71 24.71 8.72
N ARG A 37 28.53 24.81 8.11
CA ARG A 37 27.44 25.66 8.58
C ARG A 37 26.21 24.82 8.83
N VAL A 38 25.44 25.17 9.86
CA VAL A 38 24.22 24.45 10.23
C VAL A 38 23.04 25.40 10.12
N GLY A 39 21.97 24.96 9.45
CA GLY A 39 20.67 25.61 9.43
C GLY A 39 19.65 24.76 10.17
N VAL A 40 19.05 25.30 11.22
CA VAL A 40 18.09 24.58 12.06
C VAL A 40 16.73 25.27 12.02
N CYS A 41 15.68 24.49 11.77
CA CYS A 41 14.31 24.91 12.05
C CYS A 41 13.87 24.31 13.38
N TRP A 42 13.80 25.13 14.42
CA TRP A 42 13.30 24.74 15.74
C TRP A 42 11.80 24.99 15.82
N GLN A 43 11.05 23.93 16.12
CA GLN A 43 9.64 23.98 16.47
C GLN A 43 9.54 23.63 17.95
N ALA A 44 9.63 24.65 18.80
CA ALA A 44 9.77 24.50 20.25
C ALA A 44 9.20 25.71 20.98
N ASP A 45 8.64 25.48 22.16
CA ASP A 45 8.33 26.54 23.11
C ASP A 45 9.57 26.81 23.97
N LEU A 46 10.17 28.00 23.84
CA LEU A 46 11.42 28.34 24.53
C LEU A 46 11.29 28.40 26.07
N LEU A 47 10.07 28.49 26.60
CA LEU A 47 9.81 28.48 28.04
C LEU A 47 9.56 27.07 28.57
N GLU A 48 8.89 26.21 27.80
CA GLU A 48 8.57 24.84 28.20
C GLU A 48 9.69 23.85 27.84
N ASP A 49 10.28 23.99 26.66
CA ASP A 49 11.25 23.04 26.08
C ASP A 49 12.71 23.45 26.40
N LYS A 50 12.97 23.99 27.59
CA LYS A 50 14.31 24.46 28.01
C LYS A 50 15.38 23.36 27.96
N ASN A 51 14.96 22.10 28.10
CA ASN A 51 15.82 20.93 27.98
C ASN A 51 16.40 20.74 26.56
N CYS A 52 15.84 21.37 25.53
CA CYS A 52 16.39 21.38 24.17
C CYS A 52 17.57 22.36 23.98
N PHE A 53 17.79 23.27 24.94
CA PHE A 53 18.73 24.40 24.83
C PHE A 53 19.68 24.49 26.04
N GLN A 54 20.23 23.36 26.47
CA GLN A 54 21.12 23.24 27.62
C GLN A 54 22.58 23.60 27.29
N ILE A 55 22.98 23.54 26.02
CA ILE A 55 24.34 23.83 25.57
C ILE A 55 24.38 24.83 24.41
N GLU A 56 25.48 25.58 24.32
CA GLU A 56 25.75 26.47 23.18
C GLU A 56 26.62 25.75 22.14
N THR A 57 26.15 25.69 20.90
CA THR A 57 26.73 24.86 19.83
C THR A 57 27.30 25.68 18.67
N ARG A 58 28.10 26.72 18.98
CA ARG A 58 28.79 27.61 18.01
C ARG A 58 27.86 28.60 17.27
N PRO A 59 27.50 29.74 17.89
CA PRO A 59 26.51 30.68 17.37
C PRO A 59 26.86 31.32 16.02
N ASN A 60 28.15 31.38 15.66
CA ASN A 60 28.58 31.95 14.37
C ASN A 60 28.39 31.00 13.17
N GLN A 61 28.26 29.69 13.43
CA GLN A 61 28.13 28.65 12.40
C GLN A 61 26.73 28.02 12.37
N VAL A 62 25.98 28.14 13.45
CA VAL A 62 24.59 27.68 13.57
C VAL A 62 23.63 28.83 13.35
N SER A 63 22.88 28.80 12.25
CA SER A 63 21.77 29.69 11.97
C SER A 63 20.46 28.97 12.29
N ALA A 64 19.55 29.62 13.00
CA ALA A 64 18.30 29.01 13.42
C ALA A 64 17.09 29.91 13.13
N VAL A 65 15.98 29.28 12.75
CA VAL A 65 14.63 29.88 12.75
C VAL A 65 13.78 29.17 13.79
N TYR A 66 12.93 29.92 14.47
CA TYR A 66 12.13 29.44 15.60
C TYR A 66 10.64 29.64 15.32
N PHE A 67 9.88 28.58 15.55
CA PHE A 67 8.43 28.57 15.47
C PHE A 67 7.89 27.88 16.72
N ARG A 68 6.70 28.28 17.16
CA ARG A 68 6.00 27.55 18.21
C ARG A 68 5.51 26.20 17.68
N PRO A 69 5.36 25.18 18.54
CA PRO A 69 4.91 23.85 18.11
C PRO A 69 3.58 23.89 17.34
N GLU A 70 2.66 24.80 17.69
CA GLU A 70 1.34 24.94 17.06
C GLU A 70 1.39 25.54 15.65
N GLU A 71 2.48 26.23 15.31
CA GLU A 71 2.71 26.81 13.98
C GLU A 71 3.23 25.77 12.98
N SER A 72 3.59 24.56 13.45
CA SER A 72 4.14 23.51 12.61
C SER A 72 3.15 23.03 11.54
N MET A 73 3.64 22.93 10.31
CA MET A 73 2.92 22.35 9.18
C MET A 73 3.48 20.99 8.74
N GLY A 74 4.31 20.35 9.59
CA GLY A 74 4.94 19.06 9.31
C GLY A 74 6.42 19.16 8.94
N VAL A 75 7.06 18.01 8.74
CA VAL A 75 8.51 17.90 8.58
C VAL A 75 8.99 18.55 7.28
N CYS A 76 8.29 18.37 6.15
CA CYS A 76 8.75 18.97 4.89
C CYS A 76 8.66 20.50 4.92
N TRP A 77 7.66 21.06 5.61
CA TRP A 77 7.60 22.50 5.85
C TRP A 77 8.78 22.97 6.71
N ALA A 78 9.09 22.28 7.81
CA ALA A 78 10.21 22.63 8.65
C ALA A 78 11.57 22.50 7.92
N ARG A 79 11.73 21.44 7.11
CA ARG A 79 12.88 21.28 6.22
C ARG A 79 12.95 22.43 5.21
N ALA A 80 11.84 22.91 4.67
CA ALA A 80 11.81 24.07 3.77
C ALA A 80 12.24 25.37 4.47
N GLN A 81 11.88 25.56 5.75
CA GLN A 81 12.34 26.71 6.54
C GLN A 81 13.85 26.65 6.78
N ALA A 82 14.38 25.48 7.18
CA ALA A 82 15.82 25.29 7.39
C ALA A 82 16.61 25.40 6.07
N GLN A 83 16.05 24.88 4.97
CA GLN A 83 16.59 24.98 3.61
C GLN A 83 16.80 26.43 3.16
N ALA A 84 15.97 27.37 3.61
CA ALA A 84 16.12 28.79 3.27
C ALA A 84 17.40 29.43 3.86
N LEU A 85 18.09 28.76 4.79
CA LEU A 85 19.34 29.22 5.40
C LEU A 85 20.60 28.80 4.61
N LEU A 86 20.44 27.94 3.60
CA LEU A 86 21.48 27.53 2.65
C LEU A 86 22.03 28.75 1.90
N ARG A 87 23.34 28.81 1.68
CA ARG A 87 24.01 29.82 0.87
C ARG A 87 24.70 29.17 -0.33
N ASP A 88 25.98 29.46 -0.50
CA ASP A 88 26.84 29.04 -1.59
C ASP A 88 27.73 27.84 -1.20
N GLU A 89 27.40 27.11 -0.13
CA GLU A 89 28.15 25.90 0.26
C GLU A 89 28.21 24.87 -0.86
N ASP A 90 29.31 24.11 -0.94
CA ASP A 90 29.55 23.13 -2.00
C ASP A 90 28.66 21.89 -1.87
N TYR A 91 28.52 21.39 -0.64
CA TYR A 91 27.74 20.20 -0.30
C TYR A 91 26.61 20.53 0.67
N ALA A 92 25.56 19.72 0.63
CA ALA A 92 24.45 19.77 1.57
C ALA A 92 24.27 18.40 2.22
N LEU A 93 24.15 18.41 3.55
CA LEU A 93 23.78 17.28 4.39
C LEU A 93 22.41 17.58 5.01
N GLN A 94 21.41 16.78 4.72
CA GLN A 94 20.14 16.80 5.45
C GLN A 94 20.10 15.63 6.43
N ILE A 95 19.73 15.93 7.68
CA ILE A 95 19.64 14.93 8.75
C ILE A 95 18.40 15.15 9.63
N ASP A 96 18.03 14.11 10.36
CA ASP A 96 17.16 14.24 11.52
C ASP A 96 17.91 14.89 12.71
N SER A 97 17.17 15.29 13.75
CA SER A 97 17.72 16.00 14.90
C SER A 97 18.42 15.11 15.94
N HIS A 98 18.43 13.79 15.79
CA HIS A 98 18.95 12.84 16.79
C HIS A 98 19.91 11.86 16.12
N MET A 99 21.11 12.36 15.80
CA MET A 99 22.14 11.64 15.07
C MET A 99 23.47 11.63 15.82
N ARG A 100 24.33 10.65 15.50
CA ARG A 100 25.75 10.65 15.87
C ARG A 100 26.63 10.35 14.67
N PHE A 101 27.81 10.93 14.66
CA PHE A 101 28.76 10.87 13.55
C PHE A 101 29.95 9.96 13.90
N VAL A 102 30.58 9.42 12.87
CA VAL A 102 31.93 8.85 12.98
C VAL A 102 32.95 9.99 13.02
N ASP A 103 34.16 9.70 13.51
CA ASP A 103 35.27 10.66 13.42
C ASP A 103 35.60 10.95 11.94
N ASN A 104 35.90 12.21 11.64
CA ASN A 104 36.20 12.73 10.29
C ASN A 104 35.08 12.51 9.26
N TRP A 105 33.81 12.49 9.71
CA TRP A 105 32.66 12.19 8.86
C TRP A 105 32.56 13.06 7.60
N ASP A 106 32.98 14.33 7.68
CA ASP A 106 32.92 15.32 6.60
C ASP A 106 33.81 14.91 5.42
N GLU A 107 35.05 14.50 5.71
CA GLU A 107 35.96 13.97 4.69
C GLU A 107 35.48 12.61 4.19
N HIS A 108 35.01 11.73 5.09
CA HIS A 108 34.50 10.41 4.69
C HIS A 108 33.28 10.50 3.76
N MET A 109 32.36 11.43 4.00
CA MET A 109 31.19 11.66 3.13
C MET A 109 31.61 12.21 1.77
N VAL A 110 32.50 13.21 1.71
CA VAL A 110 33.00 13.76 0.43
C VAL A 110 33.75 12.70 -0.37
N ASN A 111 34.60 11.91 0.30
CA ASN A 111 35.36 10.84 -0.34
C ASN A 111 34.44 9.73 -0.86
N ALA A 112 33.44 9.31 -0.07
CA ALA A 112 32.46 8.33 -0.52
C ALA A 112 31.67 8.84 -1.73
N LEU A 113 31.23 10.10 -1.72
CA LEU A 113 30.51 10.70 -2.82
C LEU A 113 31.33 10.73 -4.12
N ALA A 114 32.64 10.99 -4.02
CA ALA A 114 33.55 10.99 -5.17
C ALA A 114 33.78 9.62 -5.81
N LEU A 115 33.45 8.52 -5.11
CA LEU A 115 33.51 7.15 -5.63
C LEU A 115 32.24 6.73 -6.40
N CYS A 116 31.18 7.55 -6.37
CA CYS A 116 29.94 7.25 -7.09
C CYS A 116 30.15 7.46 -8.60
N ASP A 117 29.74 6.49 -9.41
CA ASP A 117 29.71 6.61 -10.87
C ASP A 117 28.49 7.43 -11.32
N SER A 118 28.48 8.72 -10.99
CA SER A 118 27.43 9.66 -11.38
C SER A 118 27.95 11.09 -11.39
N ALA A 119 27.42 11.90 -12.31
CA ALA A 119 27.67 13.33 -12.32
C ALA A 119 26.91 14.08 -11.20
N ASN A 120 25.84 13.50 -10.66
CA ASN A 120 24.96 14.09 -9.65
C ASN A 120 24.63 13.09 -8.52
N PRO A 121 25.63 12.58 -7.80
CA PRO A 121 25.42 11.56 -6.78
C PRO A 121 24.76 12.14 -5.52
N ILE A 122 23.96 11.31 -4.86
CA ILE A 122 23.36 11.54 -3.54
C ILE A 122 23.61 10.29 -2.69
N LEU A 123 24.22 10.44 -1.53
CA LEU A 123 24.32 9.40 -0.52
C LEU A 123 23.09 9.42 0.39
N THR A 124 22.45 8.27 0.57
CA THR A 124 21.29 8.11 1.46
C THR A 124 21.11 6.65 1.90
N VAL A 125 20.79 6.45 3.17
CA VAL A 125 20.45 5.16 3.77
C VAL A 125 19.85 5.37 5.16
N TYR A 126 19.01 4.45 5.64
CA TYR A 126 18.69 4.39 7.07
C TYR A 126 19.91 3.94 7.86
N PRO A 127 20.48 4.81 8.73
CA PRO A 127 21.72 4.49 9.42
C PRO A 127 21.56 3.38 10.46
N PRO A 128 22.67 2.80 10.96
CA PRO A 128 22.65 2.00 12.18
C PRO A 128 22.22 2.80 13.41
N GLY A 129 21.77 2.09 14.44
CA GLY A 129 21.25 2.69 15.66
C GLY A 129 22.34 3.24 16.58
N TYR A 130 21.97 4.20 17.40
CA TYR A 130 22.67 4.46 18.66
C TYR A 130 21.66 4.66 19.79
N THR A 131 22.11 4.42 21.02
CA THR A 131 21.39 4.74 22.25
C THR A 131 22.05 5.94 22.93
N PRO A 132 21.29 7.00 23.27
CA PRO A 132 21.82 8.13 24.02
C PRO A 132 22.48 7.69 25.35
N PRO A 133 23.53 8.39 25.81
CA PRO A 133 24.04 9.60 25.19
C PRO A 133 24.88 9.35 23.92
N ASN A 134 25.64 8.24 23.82
CA ASN A 134 26.58 7.98 22.72
C ASN A 134 26.92 6.48 22.52
N GLN A 135 26.06 5.55 22.94
CA GLN A 135 26.31 4.12 22.77
C GLN A 135 25.92 3.70 21.34
N LEU A 136 26.91 3.58 20.46
CA LEU A 136 26.71 3.14 19.07
C LEU A 136 26.47 1.63 19.00
N ASP A 137 25.63 1.17 18.08
CA ASP A 137 25.47 -0.27 17.80
C ASP A 137 26.84 -0.86 17.41
N SER A 138 27.27 -1.92 18.11
CA SER A 138 28.54 -2.58 17.84
C SER A 138 28.54 -3.22 16.45
N GLU A 139 29.70 -3.20 15.77
CA GLU A 139 29.97 -3.78 14.44
C GLU A 139 29.34 -3.07 13.23
N ALA A 140 28.38 -2.15 13.42
CA ALA A 140 27.70 -1.29 12.43
C ALA A 140 28.19 -1.44 10.96
N PRO A 141 27.86 -2.56 10.29
CA PRO A 141 28.29 -2.77 8.92
C PRO A 141 27.59 -1.75 8.02
N PRO A 142 28.16 -1.46 6.83
CA PRO A 142 27.47 -0.64 5.85
C PRO A 142 26.06 -1.18 5.63
N ARG A 143 25.13 -0.28 5.34
CA ARG A 143 23.73 -0.63 5.08
C ARG A 143 23.36 -0.28 3.66
N VAL A 144 22.39 -0.99 3.14
CA VAL A 144 21.86 -0.80 1.79
C VAL A 144 20.39 -0.42 1.89
N GLN A 145 20.03 0.72 1.31
CA GLN A 145 18.67 1.21 1.29
C GLN A 145 17.86 0.42 0.25
N ARG A 146 16.67 -0.02 0.65
CA ARG A 146 15.73 -0.76 -0.21
C ARG A 146 14.30 -0.31 0.00
N ILE A 147 13.43 -0.68 -0.93
CA ILE A 147 11.98 -0.54 -0.77
C ILE A 147 11.48 -1.71 0.08
N SER A 148 10.59 -1.44 1.03
CA SER A 148 9.98 -2.45 1.89
C SER A 148 8.63 -2.88 1.35
N HIS A 149 7.68 -1.95 1.30
CA HIS A 149 6.31 -2.19 0.85
C HIS A 149 5.68 -0.87 0.40
N ILE A 150 4.50 -0.97 -0.21
CA ILE A 150 3.63 0.16 -0.51
C ILE A 150 2.29 -0.09 0.18
N ASN A 151 1.77 0.90 0.90
CA ASN A 151 0.49 0.75 1.58
C ASN A 151 -0.70 1.03 0.65
N ALA A 152 -1.90 0.74 1.13
CA ALA A 152 -3.14 0.93 0.38
C ALA A 152 -3.38 2.40 -0.07
N SER A 153 -2.76 3.38 0.60
CA SER A 153 -2.86 4.81 0.22
C SER A 153 -1.83 5.23 -0.85
N GLY A 154 -0.96 4.32 -1.30
CA GLY A 154 0.09 4.58 -2.29
C GLY A 154 1.38 5.14 -1.69
N ILE A 155 1.54 5.10 -0.36
CA ILE A 155 2.79 5.52 0.31
C ILE A 155 3.78 4.36 0.25
N VAL A 156 4.95 4.62 -0.32
CA VAL A 156 6.08 3.69 -0.33
C VAL A 156 6.85 3.82 0.99
N PHE A 157 7.07 2.69 1.63
CA PHE A 157 7.91 2.54 2.82
C PHE A 157 9.23 1.89 2.44
N TYR A 158 10.29 2.34 3.11
CA TYR A 158 11.65 1.89 2.87
C TYR A 158 12.20 1.14 4.08
N SER A 159 13.29 0.41 3.88
CA SER A 159 14.09 -0.16 4.96
C SER A 159 15.55 -0.20 4.55
N ALA A 160 16.43 -0.54 5.49
CA ALA A 160 17.83 -0.82 5.15
C ALA A 160 18.23 -2.20 5.66
N ILE A 161 19.05 -2.87 4.87
CA ILE A 161 19.61 -4.20 5.18
C ILE A 161 21.13 -4.15 5.21
N GLN A 162 21.73 -5.13 5.86
CA GLN A 162 23.18 -5.33 5.76
C GLN A 162 23.51 -6.06 4.44
N PRO A 163 24.69 -5.81 3.85
CA PRO A 163 25.32 -6.68 2.87
C PRO A 163 25.32 -8.15 3.31
N PRO A 164 25.24 -9.12 2.39
CA PRO A 164 25.36 -10.53 2.71
C PRO A 164 26.68 -10.80 3.42
N GLU A 165 26.68 -11.85 4.23
CA GLU A 165 27.87 -12.28 4.94
C GLU A 165 29.05 -12.48 3.97
N GLY A 166 30.21 -11.91 4.30
CA GLY A 166 31.40 -11.94 3.45
C GLY A 166 31.46 -10.87 2.34
N VAL A 167 30.41 -10.09 2.11
CA VAL A 167 30.40 -8.99 1.14
C VAL A 167 30.73 -7.67 1.83
N GLN A 168 31.89 -7.10 1.49
CA GLN A 168 32.26 -5.74 1.90
C GLN A 168 32.27 -4.80 0.69
N PRO A 169 31.29 -3.89 0.58
CA PRO A 169 31.27 -2.89 -0.47
C PRO A 169 32.51 -1.99 -0.39
N ILE A 170 33.19 -1.80 -1.53
CA ILE A 170 34.38 -0.94 -1.63
C ILE A 170 34.07 0.46 -2.20
N ALA A 171 32.84 0.67 -2.67
CA ALA A 171 32.33 1.92 -3.22
C ALA A 171 30.80 1.99 -3.01
N PRO A 172 30.19 3.18 -2.95
CA PRO A 172 28.75 3.32 -2.71
C PRO A 172 27.91 2.55 -3.73
N MET A 173 26.80 1.99 -3.28
CA MET A 173 25.95 1.10 -4.08
C MET A 173 24.70 1.86 -4.57
N PRO A 174 24.38 1.84 -5.89
CA PRO A 174 23.24 2.58 -6.43
C PRO A 174 21.92 2.10 -5.81
N THR A 175 21.09 2.96 -5.24
CA THR A 175 19.77 2.60 -4.68
C THR A 175 18.64 3.33 -5.41
N ALA A 176 17.42 2.85 -5.26
CA ALA A 176 16.20 3.54 -5.67
C ALA A 176 15.43 4.10 -4.46
N GLY A 177 15.79 3.66 -3.25
CA GLY A 177 15.19 4.14 -2.02
C GLY A 177 15.88 5.37 -1.47
N LEU A 178 15.13 6.18 -0.75
CA LEU A 178 15.63 7.37 -0.09
C LEU A 178 15.28 7.29 1.40
N ALA A 179 16.23 7.65 2.25
CA ALA A 179 16.01 7.87 3.68
C ALA A 179 16.08 9.37 3.95
N ALA A 180 14.95 10.02 4.26
CA ALA A 180 14.93 11.49 4.34
C ALA A 180 15.70 12.05 5.56
N GLY A 181 15.93 11.21 6.58
CA GLY A 181 16.76 11.51 7.75
C GLY A 181 18.27 11.44 7.50
N PHE A 182 18.72 11.07 6.29
CA PHE A 182 20.11 11.17 5.87
C PHE A 182 20.24 11.31 4.35
N ILE A 183 20.56 12.51 3.88
CA ILE A 183 20.80 12.82 2.47
C ILE A 183 22.06 13.69 2.35
N PHE A 184 23.10 13.20 1.69
CA PHE A 184 24.33 13.95 1.45
C PHE A 184 24.65 14.04 -0.04
N GLY A 185 25.00 15.22 -0.52
CA GLY A 185 25.41 15.40 -1.91
C GLY A 185 25.74 16.84 -2.27
N PRO A 186 25.95 17.15 -3.55
CA PRO A 186 26.25 18.52 -3.97
C PRO A 186 25.04 19.42 -3.70
N SER A 187 25.25 20.57 -3.06
CA SER A 187 24.18 21.45 -2.57
C SER A 187 23.18 21.94 -3.64
N ARG A 188 23.51 21.77 -4.92
CA ARG A 188 22.61 22.06 -6.05
C ARG A 188 21.31 21.25 -6.02
N TRP A 189 21.28 20.04 -5.46
CA TRP A 189 20.03 19.29 -5.33
C TRP A 189 19.05 20.04 -4.42
N LEU A 190 19.56 20.53 -3.28
CA LEU A 190 18.80 21.28 -2.29
C LEU A 190 18.45 22.68 -2.78
N ARG A 191 19.25 23.32 -3.65
CA ARG A 191 18.83 24.59 -4.29
C ARG A 191 17.71 24.39 -5.31
N ARG A 192 17.75 23.29 -6.06
CA ARG A 192 16.83 23.02 -7.17
C ARG A 192 15.49 22.44 -6.70
N LEU A 193 15.51 21.57 -5.70
CA LEU A 193 14.35 20.84 -5.21
C LEU A 193 13.95 21.36 -3.83
N ARG A 194 12.98 22.26 -3.79
CA ARG A 194 12.38 22.69 -2.51
C ARG A 194 11.55 21.56 -1.92
N HIS A 195 11.65 21.40 -0.60
CA HIS A 195 10.73 20.55 0.16
C HIS A 195 9.31 21.08 -0.01
N ASP A 196 8.37 20.20 -0.33
CA ASP A 196 6.98 20.59 -0.54
C ASP A 196 6.28 20.71 0.82
N PRO A 197 5.89 21.94 1.25
CA PRO A 197 5.30 22.14 2.56
C PRO A 197 3.89 21.54 2.72
N LEU A 198 3.27 21.02 1.66
CA LEU A 198 1.99 20.31 1.71
C LEU A 198 2.15 18.80 2.01
N ILE A 199 3.38 18.28 1.94
CA ILE A 199 3.69 16.93 2.41
C ILE A 199 3.98 17.03 3.92
N TYR A 200 3.16 16.39 4.74
CA TYR A 200 3.21 16.56 6.20
C TYR A 200 4.30 15.70 6.84
N PHE A 201 4.35 14.41 6.50
CA PHE A 201 5.32 13.44 7.05
C PHE A 201 5.51 12.26 6.09
N HIS A 202 4.66 11.23 6.19
CA HIS A 202 4.69 10.10 5.25
C HIS A 202 4.38 10.57 3.82
N GLY A 203 5.23 10.19 2.87
CA GLY A 203 5.18 10.74 1.51
C GLY A 203 6.48 11.33 1.03
N GLU A 204 7.26 11.92 1.95
CA GLU A 204 8.40 12.76 1.56
C GLU A 204 9.48 11.99 0.80
N GLU A 205 9.74 10.76 1.20
CA GLU A 205 10.86 9.97 0.68
C GLU A 205 10.67 9.59 -0.79
N HIS A 206 9.55 8.97 -1.16
CA HIS A 206 9.30 8.56 -2.54
C HIS A 206 8.98 9.75 -3.45
N ALA A 207 8.34 10.80 -2.93
CA ALA A 207 8.15 12.05 -3.67
C ALA A 207 9.50 12.71 -4.00
N LEU A 208 10.41 12.80 -3.03
CA LEU A 208 11.73 13.38 -3.24
C LEU A 208 12.61 12.49 -4.11
N ALA A 209 12.56 11.16 -3.96
CA ALA A 209 13.30 10.22 -4.79
C ALA A 209 12.91 10.34 -6.27
N ALA A 210 11.61 10.33 -6.59
CA ALA A 210 11.10 10.54 -7.95
C ALA A 210 11.50 11.91 -8.50
N ARG A 211 11.44 12.97 -7.68
CA ARG A 211 11.88 14.31 -8.08
C ARG A 211 13.38 14.39 -8.34
N LEU A 212 14.22 13.80 -7.49
CA LEU A 212 15.66 13.71 -7.68
C LEU A 212 15.98 12.98 -8.99
N TRP A 213 15.35 11.83 -9.23
CA TRP A 213 15.52 11.04 -10.45
C TRP A 213 15.21 11.85 -11.71
N THR A 214 14.00 12.42 -11.77
CA THR A 214 13.51 13.19 -12.94
C THR A 214 14.31 14.48 -13.20
N HIS A 215 15.08 14.94 -12.20
CA HIS A 215 16.03 16.05 -12.31
C HIS A 215 17.50 15.63 -12.52
N GLY A 216 17.75 14.34 -12.74
CA GLY A 216 19.06 13.79 -13.12
C GLY A 216 20.02 13.50 -11.95
N PHE A 217 19.52 13.31 -10.73
CA PHE A 217 20.30 12.87 -9.57
C PHE A 217 20.20 11.37 -9.34
N ASP A 218 21.29 10.75 -8.90
CA ASP A 218 21.36 9.31 -8.68
C ASP A 218 21.59 9.03 -7.20
N LEU A 219 20.84 8.08 -6.64
CA LEU A 219 20.90 7.73 -5.22
C LEU A 219 21.88 6.57 -5.00
N PHE A 220 22.64 6.64 -3.92
CA PHE A 220 23.61 5.62 -3.53
C PHE A 220 23.55 5.39 -2.01
N SER A 221 23.61 4.12 -1.60
CA SER A 221 23.87 3.76 -0.21
C SER A 221 25.39 3.78 0.05
N PRO A 222 25.86 4.39 1.15
CA PRO A 222 27.27 4.38 1.51
C PRO A 222 27.84 2.97 1.66
N HIS A 223 29.12 2.81 1.30
CA HIS A 223 29.86 1.54 1.45
C HIS A 223 30.49 1.36 2.83
N GLN A 224 30.30 2.32 3.72
CA GLN A 224 30.74 2.31 5.11
C GLN A 224 29.75 3.09 5.97
N THR A 225 29.73 2.84 7.27
CA THR A 225 28.91 3.61 8.21
C THR A 225 29.49 5.01 8.40
N LEU A 226 28.68 6.04 8.14
CA LEU A 226 29.09 7.44 8.20
C LEU A 226 28.37 8.21 9.33
N ILE A 227 27.22 7.72 9.76
CA ILE A 227 26.33 8.36 10.73
C ILE A 227 25.47 7.28 11.39
N TYR A 228 24.86 7.60 12.52
CA TYR A 228 23.97 6.76 13.32
C TYR A 228 22.70 7.52 13.67
N HIS A 229 21.61 6.81 13.92
CA HIS A 229 20.28 7.37 14.20
C HIS A 229 19.71 6.81 15.51
N TYR A 230 18.99 7.63 16.28
CA TYR A 230 18.28 7.17 17.48
C TYR A 230 16.82 6.79 17.17
N TYR A 231 16.55 5.50 17.00
CA TYR A 231 15.23 4.99 16.62
C TYR A 231 14.22 4.86 17.77
N THR A 232 14.66 4.45 18.95
CA THR A 232 13.80 4.11 20.10
C THR A 232 13.39 5.36 20.88
N ARG A 233 12.48 6.17 20.31
CA ARG A 233 12.03 7.47 20.86
C ARG A 233 10.61 7.43 21.44
N SER A 234 10.27 6.42 22.24
CA SER A 234 8.91 6.26 22.80
C SER A 234 8.47 7.42 23.68
N GLU A 235 9.39 8.09 24.36
CA GLU A 235 9.11 9.19 25.31
C GLU A 235 9.21 10.60 24.68
N SER A 236 9.55 10.70 23.39
CA SER A 236 9.76 12.00 22.72
C SER A 236 8.44 12.59 22.22
N ALA A 237 8.28 13.90 22.34
CA ALA A 237 7.15 14.62 21.76
C ALA A 237 7.15 14.45 20.24
N LYS A 238 6.02 14.01 19.67
CA LYS A 238 5.84 13.84 18.24
C LYS A 238 4.83 14.87 17.73
N PRO A 239 5.00 15.45 16.52
CA PRO A 239 4.07 16.45 16.00
C PRO A 239 2.60 15.99 15.95
N TRP A 240 2.34 14.70 15.72
CA TRP A 240 0.99 14.14 15.68
C TRP A 240 0.38 13.86 17.05
N SER A 241 1.20 13.78 18.11
CA SER A 241 0.72 13.73 19.49
C SER A 241 0.13 15.07 19.92
N ASP A 242 0.70 16.18 19.43
CA ASP A 242 0.31 17.54 19.81
C ASP A 242 -0.70 18.17 18.82
N ASP A 243 -0.74 17.74 17.55
CA ASP A 243 -1.62 18.30 16.51
C ASP A 243 -2.87 17.45 16.22
N THR A 244 -3.98 17.78 16.88
CA THR A 244 -5.30 17.16 16.63
C THR A 244 -5.83 17.26 15.19
N LYS A 245 -5.21 18.10 14.33
CA LYS A 245 -5.59 18.29 12.92
C LYS A 245 -4.67 17.57 11.94
N TRP A 246 -3.72 16.76 12.43
CA TRP A 246 -2.74 16.07 11.58
C TRP A 246 -3.39 15.23 10.48
N HIS A 247 -4.53 14.59 10.75
CA HIS A 247 -5.28 13.81 9.75
C HIS A 247 -5.70 14.64 8.53
N ALA A 248 -6.16 15.88 8.74
CA ALA A 248 -6.55 16.76 7.64
C ALA A 248 -5.32 17.21 6.81
N LYS A 249 -4.17 17.41 7.46
CA LYS A 249 -2.89 17.69 6.79
C LYS A 249 -2.43 16.46 5.99
N HIS A 250 -2.58 15.27 6.55
CA HIS A 250 -2.25 14.01 5.88
C HIS A 250 -3.11 13.76 4.63
N GLN A 251 -4.41 14.07 4.67
CA GLN A 251 -5.26 13.97 3.47
C GLN A 251 -4.80 14.90 2.34
N LYS A 252 -4.32 16.11 2.68
CA LYS A 252 -3.69 17.01 1.70
C LYS A 252 -2.40 16.43 1.13
N THR A 253 -1.61 15.75 1.96
CA THR A 253 -0.43 15.01 1.48
C THR A 253 -0.81 13.93 0.47
N LEU A 254 -1.81 13.10 0.75
CA LEU A 254 -2.24 12.06 -0.19
C LEU A 254 -2.76 12.62 -1.51
N LEU A 255 -3.47 13.76 -1.49
CA LEU A 255 -3.86 14.45 -2.71
C LEU A 255 -2.63 14.98 -3.46
N ARG A 256 -1.68 15.59 -2.75
CA ARG A 256 -0.45 16.14 -3.32
C ARG A 256 0.42 15.07 -3.99
N LEU A 257 0.55 13.91 -3.36
CA LEU A 257 1.27 12.76 -3.92
C LEU A 257 0.58 12.24 -5.20
N ARG A 258 -0.76 12.13 -5.20
CA ARG A 258 -1.51 11.74 -6.39
C ARG A 258 -1.36 12.74 -7.53
N GLN A 259 -1.34 14.05 -7.24
CA GLN A 259 -1.07 15.07 -8.26
C GLN A 259 0.34 14.92 -8.86
N LEU A 260 1.33 14.53 -8.05
CA LEU A 260 2.72 14.40 -8.47
C LEU A 260 3.00 13.10 -9.24
N LEU A 261 2.48 11.97 -8.75
CA LEU A 261 2.90 10.63 -9.17
C LEU A 261 1.84 9.88 -9.98
N THR A 262 0.55 10.21 -9.79
CA THR A 262 -0.56 9.56 -10.49
C THR A 262 -1.63 10.56 -10.95
N PRO A 263 -1.27 11.68 -11.63
CA PRO A 263 -2.24 12.73 -11.95
C PRO A 263 -3.41 12.22 -12.80
N ASN A 264 -3.19 11.17 -13.60
CA ASN A 264 -4.20 10.55 -14.43
C ASN A 264 -5.32 9.86 -13.63
N THR A 265 -5.08 9.48 -12.37
CA THR A 265 -6.09 8.89 -11.48
C THR A 265 -6.99 9.94 -10.82
N LEU A 266 -6.67 11.23 -10.98
CA LEU A 266 -7.46 12.33 -10.42
C LEU A 266 -8.46 12.89 -11.43
N PRO A 267 -9.65 13.34 -10.98
CA PRO A 267 -10.53 14.19 -11.77
C PRO A 267 -9.79 15.44 -12.25
N GLU A 268 -10.14 15.96 -13.42
CA GLU A 268 -9.45 17.09 -14.05
C GLU A 268 -9.37 18.33 -13.14
N ARG A 269 -10.44 18.62 -12.38
CA ARG A 269 -10.49 19.72 -11.39
C ARG A 269 -9.44 19.63 -10.28
N ASP A 270 -8.97 18.43 -9.97
CA ASP A 270 -8.03 18.15 -8.88
C ASP A 270 -6.59 18.05 -9.40
N ARG A 271 -6.38 18.12 -10.73
CA ARG A 271 -5.06 18.21 -11.36
C ARG A 271 -4.60 19.67 -11.31
N THR A 272 -3.47 19.92 -10.66
CA THR A 272 -2.92 21.28 -10.52
C THR A 272 -1.48 21.32 -11.01
N ASP A 273 -1.07 22.48 -11.53
CA ASP A 273 0.34 22.74 -11.81
C ASP A 273 1.12 22.79 -10.48
N LEU A 274 2.08 21.90 -10.34
CA LEU A 274 2.91 21.77 -9.14
C LEU A 274 4.09 22.76 -9.14
N GLY A 275 4.35 23.44 -10.26
CA GLY A 275 5.44 24.40 -10.42
C GLY A 275 6.79 23.83 -9.98
N ILE A 276 7.47 24.52 -9.07
CA ILE A 276 8.78 24.10 -8.54
C ILE A 276 8.74 22.79 -7.73
N TYR A 277 7.54 22.31 -7.38
CA TYR A 277 7.33 21.06 -6.64
C TYR A 277 7.02 19.87 -7.57
N GLY A 278 6.92 20.10 -8.88
CA GLY A 278 6.68 19.06 -9.87
C GLY A 278 7.90 18.17 -10.14
N LEU A 279 7.69 17.23 -11.07
CA LEU A 279 8.73 16.37 -11.63
C LEU A 279 9.61 17.14 -12.62
N GLY A 280 10.83 16.65 -12.80
CA GLY A 280 11.74 17.15 -13.82
C GLY A 280 11.50 16.49 -15.19
N SER A 281 12.31 16.88 -16.18
CA SER A 281 12.22 16.38 -17.55
C SER A 281 13.49 15.71 -18.07
N GLN A 282 14.51 15.52 -17.21
CA GLN A 282 15.76 14.89 -17.63
C GLN A 282 15.63 13.36 -17.76
N ARG A 283 14.77 12.76 -16.95
CA ARG A 283 14.35 11.35 -17.02
C ARG A 283 12.86 11.27 -16.71
N SER A 284 12.18 10.24 -17.20
CA SER A 284 10.74 10.06 -17.00
C SER A 284 10.43 9.48 -15.61
N LEU A 285 9.17 9.59 -15.18
CA LEU A 285 8.69 8.92 -13.97
C LEU A 285 8.59 7.41 -14.20
N GLU A 286 8.19 7.03 -15.41
CA GLU A 286 8.04 5.64 -15.84
C GLU A 286 9.40 4.90 -15.78
N ASP A 287 10.50 5.57 -16.15
CA ASP A 287 11.86 5.03 -16.02
C ASP A 287 12.24 4.86 -14.53
N TYR A 288 11.79 5.77 -13.66
CA TYR A 288 12.01 5.62 -12.22
C TYR A 288 11.20 4.46 -11.65
N GLU A 289 9.92 4.33 -12.01
CA GLU A 289 9.05 3.23 -11.62
C GLU A 289 9.66 1.88 -12.04
N ALA A 290 10.16 1.80 -13.27
CA ALA A 290 10.86 0.62 -13.79
C ALA A 290 12.21 0.37 -13.11
N TYR A 291 12.96 1.41 -12.76
CA TYR A 291 14.25 1.27 -12.04
C TYR A 291 14.06 0.86 -10.58
N ALA A 292 13.06 1.46 -9.91
CA ALA A 292 12.77 1.25 -8.51
C ALA A 292 11.96 -0.02 -8.25
N GLY A 293 11.28 -0.55 -9.26
CA GLY A 293 10.30 -1.62 -9.08
C GLY A 293 9.09 -1.15 -8.30
N ILE A 294 8.60 0.05 -8.60
CA ILE A 294 7.38 0.63 -8.00
C ILE A 294 6.40 0.90 -9.13
N ASN A 295 5.12 0.58 -8.94
CA ASN A 295 4.04 1.09 -9.77
C ASN A 295 3.12 1.93 -8.89
N PHE A 296 3.20 3.25 -9.01
CA PHE A 296 2.42 4.16 -8.18
C PHE A 296 0.93 4.08 -8.47
N SER A 297 0.55 3.86 -9.74
CA SER A 297 -0.85 3.75 -10.16
C SER A 297 -1.51 2.48 -9.62
N ALA A 298 -0.82 1.34 -9.76
CA ALA A 298 -1.30 0.04 -9.30
C ALA A 298 -1.04 -0.19 -7.80
N ARG A 299 -0.30 0.71 -7.15
CA ARG A 299 0.14 0.59 -5.75
C ARG A 299 0.79 -0.75 -5.45
N SER A 300 1.72 -1.14 -6.32
CA SER A 300 2.45 -2.40 -6.20
C SER A 300 3.95 -2.17 -6.24
N ILE A 301 4.70 -3.11 -5.68
CA ILE A 301 6.15 -3.16 -5.81
C ILE A 301 6.57 -4.48 -6.43
N ALA A 302 7.57 -4.42 -7.29
CA ALA A 302 8.23 -5.62 -7.78
C ALA A 302 9.03 -6.25 -6.63
N SER A 303 9.08 -7.57 -6.59
CA SER A 303 9.81 -8.29 -5.56
C SER A 303 11.32 -8.00 -5.55
N TYR A 304 11.92 -7.71 -6.71
CA TYR A 304 13.32 -7.26 -6.75
C TYR A 304 13.54 -5.91 -6.05
N ALA A 305 12.52 -5.06 -5.90
CA ALA A 305 12.63 -3.79 -5.20
C ALA A 305 12.97 -3.99 -3.71
N GLN A 306 12.58 -5.13 -3.15
CA GLN A 306 12.90 -5.57 -1.78
C GLN A 306 14.30 -6.20 -1.67
N CYS A 307 14.92 -6.52 -2.80
CA CYS A 307 16.27 -7.09 -2.90
C CYS A 307 17.29 -6.09 -3.47
N PHE A 308 16.85 -4.87 -3.84
CA PHE A 308 17.66 -3.86 -4.50
C PHE A 308 18.50 -3.04 -3.49
N PRO A 309 19.74 -2.65 -3.81
CA PRO A 309 20.65 -3.11 -4.87
C PRO A 309 21.63 -4.23 -4.45
N TYR A 310 21.52 -5.38 -5.10
CA TYR A 310 22.67 -6.29 -5.31
C TYR A 310 23.01 -6.47 -6.79
N VAL A 311 22.55 -5.57 -7.66
CA VAL A 311 22.78 -5.69 -9.10
C VAL A 311 23.56 -4.48 -9.58
N ARG A 312 24.89 -4.61 -9.75
CA ARG A 312 25.62 -3.68 -10.62
C ARG A 312 25.04 -3.86 -12.03
N THR A 313 24.94 -2.81 -12.82
CA THR A 313 24.50 -2.92 -14.23
C THR A 313 25.41 -3.86 -15.05
N ALA A 314 26.69 -3.99 -14.68
CA ALA A 314 27.59 -5.02 -15.21
C ALA A 314 27.23 -6.45 -14.75
N ASP A 315 26.55 -6.58 -13.62
CA ASP A 315 26.03 -7.84 -13.08
C ASP A 315 24.64 -8.20 -13.62
N VAL A 316 23.93 -7.33 -14.37
CA VAL A 316 22.79 -7.80 -15.17
C VAL A 316 23.30 -8.72 -16.28
N THR A 317 24.40 -8.35 -16.92
CA THR A 317 25.09 -9.16 -17.93
C THR A 317 25.77 -10.39 -17.31
N THR A 318 26.23 -10.28 -16.06
CA THR A 318 26.93 -11.38 -15.33
C THR A 318 25.96 -12.33 -14.60
N MET A 319 24.80 -11.86 -14.11
CA MET A 319 23.67 -12.68 -13.62
C MET A 319 23.03 -13.48 -14.75
N LEU A 320 23.06 -12.96 -15.98
CA LEU A 320 22.64 -13.65 -17.19
C LEU A 320 23.73 -14.60 -17.73
N GLY A 321 24.93 -14.58 -17.13
CA GLY A 321 26.10 -15.38 -17.50
C GLY A 321 26.78 -14.87 -18.77
N THR A 322 28.08 -14.57 -18.68
CA THR A 322 28.92 -14.28 -19.85
C THR A 322 29.30 -15.53 -20.65
N ASP A 323 28.95 -16.72 -20.15
CA ASP A 323 29.12 -18.00 -20.83
C ASP A 323 27.82 -18.79 -20.74
N HIS A 324 27.10 -18.87 -21.87
CA HIS A 324 26.00 -19.79 -22.16
C HIS A 324 24.72 -19.67 -21.30
N TYR A 325 23.68 -19.09 -21.91
CA TYR A 325 22.30 -18.96 -21.43
C TYR A 325 21.63 -20.29 -21.00
N SER A 326 21.86 -20.76 -19.77
CA SER A 326 21.00 -21.76 -19.11
C SER A 326 19.99 -21.06 -18.21
N LEU A 327 18.91 -20.56 -18.82
CA LEU A 327 17.71 -20.12 -18.09
C LEU A 327 16.89 -21.37 -17.76
N THR A 328 16.78 -21.70 -16.48
CA THR A 328 15.98 -22.86 -16.04
C THR A 328 14.71 -22.36 -15.38
N VAL A 329 13.57 -22.86 -15.83
CA VAL A 329 12.29 -22.65 -15.16
C VAL A 329 12.32 -23.33 -13.80
N SER A 330 11.81 -22.68 -12.76
CA SER A 330 11.72 -23.27 -11.43
C SER A 330 10.75 -24.45 -11.43
N ASP A 331 11.13 -25.57 -10.82
CA ASP A 331 10.22 -26.71 -10.60
C ASP A 331 9.03 -26.35 -9.69
N GLN A 332 9.08 -25.18 -9.05
CA GLN A 332 8.01 -24.61 -8.23
C GLN A 332 7.14 -23.61 -9.00
N ALA A 333 7.37 -23.44 -10.30
CA ALA A 333 6.54 -22.61 -11.18
C ALA A 333 5.66 -23.49 -12.06
N GLN A 334 4.39 -23.13 -12.21
CA GLN A 334 3.46 -23.84 -13.08
C GLN A 334 2.71 -22.84 -13.95
N LEU A 335 2.84 -22.97 -15.27
CA LEU A 335 2.01 -22.22 -16.22
C LEU A 335 0.68 -22.95 -16.44
N PHE A 336 -0.40 -22.18 -16.40
CA PHE A 336 -1.73 -22.54 -16.85
C PHE A 336 -2.07 -21.72 -18.08
N ILE A 337 -2.44 -22.36 -19.19
CA ILE A 337 -2.76 -21.67 -20.44
C ILE A 337 -4.28 -21.52 -20.54
N LEU A 338 -4.73 -20.29 -20.75
CA LEU A 338 -6.14 -19.93 -20.90
C LEU A 338 -6.31 -19.17 -22.21
N GLY A 339 -6.68 -19.89 -23.27
CA GLY A 339 -6.69 -19.33 -24.63
C GLY A 339 -5.27 -19.14 -25.16
N ASP A 340 -4.89 -17.90 -25.49
CA ASP A 340 -3.54 -17.52 -25.97
C ASP A 340 -2.70 -16.79 -24.90
N GLU A 341 -3.25 -16.60 -23.70
CA GLU A 341 -2.60 -15.97 -22.55
C GLU A 341 -2.38 -17.00 -21.43
N GLY A 342 -1.65 -16.61 -20.38
CA GLY A 342 -1.16 -17.52 -19.36
C GLY A 342 -1.33 -16.99 -17.94
N LEU A 343 -1.59 -17.90 -16.99
CA LEU A 343 -1.50 -17.66 -15.56
C LEU A 343 -0.33 -18.46 -15.01
N LEU A 344 0.67 -17.77 -14.45
CA LEU A 344 1.87 -18.37 -13.91
C LEU A 344 1.79 -18.45 -12.39
N PHE A 345 1.69 -19.66 -11.85
CA PHE A 345 1.70 -19.91 -10.41
C PHE A 345 3.13 -20.10 -9.89
N SER A 346 3.42 -19.50 -8.72
CA SER A 346 4.67 -19.69 -7.97
C SER A 346 4.38 -20.36 -6.63
N ALA A 347 4.69 -21.65 -6.51
CA ALA A 347 4.50 -22.41 -5.27
C ALA A 347 5.40 -21.89 -4.13
N SER A 348 6.59 -21.37 -4.46
CA SER A 348 7.51 -20.75 -3.50
C SER A 348 6.90 -19.53 -2.78
N ARG A 349 5.94 -18.86 -3.44
CA ARG A 349 5.29 -17.63 -2.95
C ARG A 349 3.81 -17.79 -2.63
N GLY A 350 3.18 -18.84 -3.15
CA GLY A 350 1.73 -18.99 -3.12
C GLY A 350 1.02 -17.85 -3.84
N GLU A 351 1.49 -17.49 -5.04
CA GLU A 351 0.95 -16.38 -5.86
C GLU A 351 0.73 -16.79 -7.32
N ILE A 352 -0.20 -16.13 -8.01
CA ILE A 352 -0.52 -16.31 -9.43
C ILE A 352 -0.29 -14.99 -10.16
N TYR A 353 0.41 -15.02 -11.29
CA TYR A 353 0.73 -13.86 -12.12
C TYR A 353 0.11 -14.00 -13.52
N HIS A 354 -0.49 -12.92 -14.02
CA HIS A 354 -0.96 -12.88 -15.41
C HIS A 354 0.21 -12.65 -16.38
N LEU A 355 0.29 -13.48 -17.42
CA LEU A 355 1.15 -13.33 -18.57
C LEU A 355 0.30 -13.01 -19.81
N ASN A 356 0.55 -11.86 -20.43
CA ASN A 356 -0.03 -11.55 -21.73
C ASN A 356 0.45 -12.55 -22.81
N THR A 357 -0.13 -12.49 -24.01
CA THR A 357 0.20 -13.41 -25.11
C THR A 357 1.71 -13.50 -25.42
N ALA A 358 2.42 -12.37 -25.39
CA ALA A 358 3.85 -12.33 -25.70
C ALA A 358 4.70 -12.96 -24.59
N ALA A 359 4.41 -12.63 -23.32
CA ALA A 359 5.07 -13.19 -22.16
C ALA A 359 4.77 -14.69 -22.02
N THR A 360 3.54 -15.12 -22.27
CA THR A 360 3.15 -16.55 -22.30
C THR A 360 3.98 -17.30 -23.34
N TYR A 361 4.12 -16.74 -24.54
CA TYR A 361 4.92 -17.37 -25.59
C TYR A 361 6.41 -17.47 -25.22
N VAL A 362 6.98 -16.43 -24.60
CA VAL A 362 8.36 -16.47 -24.08
C VAL A 362 8.50 -17.53 -23.00
N TRP A 363 7.52 -17.67 -22.10
CA TRP A 363 7.53 -18.68 -21.05
C TRP A 363 7.53 -20.10 -21.63
N CYS A 364 6.63 -20.40 -22.58
CA CYS A 364 6.61 -21.71 -23.25
C CYS A 364 7.96 -22.04 -23.90
N LEU A 365 8.60 -21.05 -24.54
CA LEU A 365 9.93 -21.24 -25.12
C LEU A 365 11.00 -21.51 -24.05
N LEU A 366 10.90 -20.93 -22.85
CA LEU A 366 11.78 -21.23 -21.73
C LEU A 366 11.58 -22.66 -21.22
N GLU A 367 10.35 -23.15 -21.11
CA GLU A 367 10.05 -24.55 -20.76
C GLU A 367 10.62 -25.53 -21.80
N GLU A 368 10.70 -25.13 -23.08
CA GLU A 368 11.37 -25.86 -24.15
C GLU A 368 12.90 -25.73 -24.16
N ASN A 369 13.51 -25.05 -23.17
CA ASN A 369 14.94 -24.74 -23.11
C ASN A 369 15.45 -23.95 -24.34
N ALA A 370 14.63 -23.02 -24.86
CA ALA A 370 15.03 -22.16 -25.97
C ALA A 370 16.22 -21.25 -25.60
N ASN A 371 17.17 -21.10 -26.54
CA ASN A 371 18.29 -20.19 -26.36
C ASN A 371 17.88 -18.72 -26.53
N TRP A 372 18.74 -17.81 -26.06
CA TRP A 372 18.53 -16.37 -26.12
C TRP A 372 18.10 -15.86 -27.49
N GLN A 373 18.78 -16.29 -28.56
CA GLN A 373 18.50 -15.80 -29.89
C GLN A 373 17.11 -16.21 -30.39
N ARG A 374 16.64 -17.40 -30.03
CA ARG A 374 15.28 -17.86 -30.29
C ARG A 374 14.25 -17.03 -29.51
N LEU A 375 14.52 -16.68 -28.24
CA LEU A 375 13.65 -15.83 -27.43
C LEU A 375 13.54 -14.40 -27.98
N VAL A 376 14.68 -13.79 -28.34
CA VAL A 376 14.73 -12.44 -28.95
C VAL A 376 14.00 -12.42 -30.29
N THR A 377 14.24 -13.43 -31.15
CA THR A 377 13.58 -13.53 -32.46
C THR A 377 12.06 -13.70 -32.29
N ALA A 378 11.65 -14.52 -31.32
CA ALA A 378 10.24 -14.73 -30.99
C ALA A 378 9.54 -13.43 -30.58
N LEU A 379 10.13 -12.67 -29.64
CA LEU A 379 9.60 -11.38 -29.20
C LEU A 379 9.61 -10.33 -30.33
N SER A 380 10.72 -10.21 -31.05
CA SER A 380 10.87 -9.25 -32.16
C SER A 380 9.81 -9.49 -33.24
N THR A 381 9.59 -10.75 -33.61
CA THR A 381 8.61 -11.11 -34.65
C THR A 381 7.17 -10.93 -34.17
N ARG A 382 6.87 -11.36 -32.93
CA ARG A 382 5.49 -11.35 -32.41
C ARG A 382 5.00 -9.95 -32.04
N CYS A 383 5.91 -9.08 -31.60
CA CYS A 383 5.59 -7.72 -31.18
C CYS A 383 6.01 -6.64 -32.20
N ASP A 384 6.44 -7.02 -33.40
CA ASP A 384 6.90 -6.13 -34.48
C ASP A 384 7.88 -5.05 -33.98
N MET A 385 8.98 -5.49 -33.35
CA MET A 385 9.98 -4.60 -32.74
C MET A 385 11.40 -4.94 -33.18
N THR A 386 12.33 -3.97 -33.04
CA THR A 386 13.74 -4.19 -33.37
C THR A 386 14.37 -5.24 -32.45
N ALA A 387 15.43 -5.91 -32.92
CA ALA A 387 16.14 -6.90 -32.11
C ALA A 387 16.71 -6.29 -30.81
N ALA A 388 17.18 -5.03 -30.85
CA ALA A 388 17.69 -4.33 -29.67
C ALA A 388 16.59 -4.03 -28.64
N ASP A 389 15.41 -3.61 -29.10
CA ASP A 389 14.26 -3.39 -28.21
C ASP A 389 13.71 -4.70 -27.65
N ALA A 390 13.72 -5.77 -28.45
CA ALA A 390 13.35 -7.11 -28.02
C ALA A 390 14.31 -7.66 -26.96
N GLU A 391 15.63 -7.46 -27.12
CA GLU A 391 16.64 -7.81 -26.11
C GLU A 391 16.42 -7.06 -24.81
N LYS A 392 16.16 -5.75 -24.88
CA LYS A 392 15.88 -4.93 -23.68
C LYS A 392 14.60 -5.39 -22.98
N THR A 393 13.53 -5.62 -23.74
CA THR A 393 12.23 -6.08 -23.22
C THR A 393 12.34 -7.47 -22.59
N LEU A 394 13.01 -8.40 -23.27
CA LEU A 394 13.25 -9.75 -22.77
C LEU A 394 14.10 -9.73 -21.49
N THR A 395 15.14 -8.90 -21.44
CA THR A 395 15.98 -8.72 -20.25
C THR A 395 15.15 -8.28 -19.06
N ASN A 396 14.30 -7.26 -19.24
CA ASN A 396 13.42 -6.76 -18.18
C ASN A 396 12.41 -7.83 -17.72
N LEU A 397 11.83 -8.58 -18.67
CA LEU A 397 10.89 -9.66 -18.37
C LEU A 397 11.54 -10.79 -17.56
N LEU A 398 12.76 -11.22 -17.93
CA LEU A 398 13.48 -12.28 -17.23
C LEU A 398 13.93 -11.85 -15.83
N ILE A 399 14.37 -10.59 -15.66
CA ILE A 399 14.67 -10.01 -14.35
C ILE A 399 13.41 -10.01 -13.48
N HIS A 400 12.27 -9.62 -14.04
CA HIS A 400 10.99 -9.62 -13.34
C HIS A 400 10.62 -11.04 -12.87
N TRP A 401 10.68 -12.03 -13.75
CA TRP A 401 10.37 -13.43 -13.42
C TRP A 401 11.37 -14.08 -12.45
N ARG A 402 12.67 -13.80 -12.53
CA ARG A 402 13.61 -14.17 -11.47
C ARG A 402 13.24 -13.54 -10.15
N GLY A 403 12.87 -12.26 -10.17
CA GLY A 403 12.33 -11.54 -9.02
C GLY A 403 11.14 -12.27 -8.42
N GLN A 404 10.26 -12.86 -9.23
CA GLN A 404 9.10 -13.65 -8.78
C GLN A 404 9.39 -15.07 -8.27
N GLY A 405 10.67 -15.50 -8.29
CA GLY A 405 11.07 -16.85 -7.89
C GLY A 405 10.65 -17.95 -8.86
N VAL A 406 10.18 -17.58 -10.06
CA VAL A 406 9.68 -18.52 -11.07
C VAL A 406 10.77 -18.94 -12.07
N LEU A 407 11.88 -18.20 -12.15
CA LEU A 407 13.09 -18.58 -12.90
C LEU A 407 14.29 -18.74 -11.97
N LEU A 408 15.10 -19.77 -12.22
CA LEU A 408 16.33 -20.07 -11.48
C LEU A 408 17.57 -19.52 -12.21
N GLY A 409 18.63 -19.26 -11.45
CA GLY A 409 19.98 -19.02 -11.98
C GLY A 409 20.91 -20.23 -11.82
N ASN A 410 22.17 -20.10 -12.22
CA ASN A 410 23.21 -21.13 -12.08
C ASN A 410 23.62 -21.40 -10.62
N GLU A 411 22.77 -21.07 -9.65
CA GLU A 411 22.98 -21.38 -8.25
C GLU A 411 22.39 -22.76 -7.98
N THR A 412 23.28 -23.69 -7.62
CA THR A 412 22.92 -25.06 -7.23
C THR A 412 21.86 -25.05 -6.15
N ALA A 413 20.86 -25.91 -6.32
CA ALA A 413 19.81 -26.21 -5.36
C ALA A 413 20.38 -26.75 -4.04
N ASP A 414 20.84 -25.85 -3.15
CA ASP A 414 21.06 -26.13 -1.72
C ASP A 414 21.23 -24.79 -0.99
N GLY A 415 20.09 -24.26 -0.54
CA GLY A 415 20.04 -22.98 0.15
C GLY A 415 18.65 -22.69 0.69
N LYS A 416 18.13 -23.57 1.55
CA LYS A 416 16.97 -23.23 2.39
C LYS A 416 17.37 -22.09 3.33
N SER A 417 17.19 -20.85 2.88
CA SER A 417 17.12 -19.71 3.77
C SER A 417 15.72 -19.71 4.38
N GLU A 418 15.60 -20.25 5.60
CA GLU A 418 14.44 -19.98 6.45
C GLU A 418 14.36 -18.47 6.68
N LEU A 419 13.47 -17.80 5.94
CA LEU A 419 13.02 -16.44 6.25
C LEU A 419 12.36 -16.50 7.62
N ALA A 420 13.10 -16.07 8.65
CA ALA A 420 12.48 -15.75 9.93
C ALA A 420 11.42 -14.66 9.68
N PRO A 421 10.19 -14.79 10.23
CA PRO A 421 9.19 -13.76 10.09
C PRO A 421 9.72 -12.46 10.70
N LEU A 422 9.90 -11.46 9.83
CA LEU A 422 10.09 -10.08 10.27
C LEU A 422 8.78 -9.71 10.98
N ARG A 423 8.88 -9.40 12.27
CA ARG A 423 7.75 -8.84 13.02
C ARG A 423 7.33 -7.55 12.34
N ASP A 424 6.05 -7.47 12.03
CA ASP A 424 5.39 -6.22 11.67
C ASP A 424 5.50 -5.26 12.85
N ASP A 425 6.50 -4.38 12.83
CA ASP A 425 6.42 -3.13 13.57
C ASP A 425 5.61 -2.15 12.71
N GLU A 426 4.30 -2.41 12.63
CA GLU A 426 3.34 -1.33 12.49
C GLU A 426 3.65 -0.28 13.57
N PRO A 427 3.41 1.02 13.32
CA PRO A 427 3.35 1.97 14.39
C PRO A 427 2.30 1.51 15.42
N LYS A 428 2.75 0.97 16.54
CA LYS A 428 1.99 0.91 17.79
C LYS A 428 1.79 2.34 18.29
N ASP A 429 0.90 3.07 17.64
CA ASP A 429 0.29 4.30 18.17
C ASP A 429 -1.25 4.18 18.09
N SER A 430 -1.80 2.97 17.96
CA SER A 430 -3.17 2.63 18.37
C SER A 430 -3.28 2.28 19.86
N SER A 431 -2.16 2.19 20.57
CA SER A 431 -2.10 1.61 21.92
C SER A 431 -2.48 2.53 23.08
N GLU A 432 -2.84 3.81 22.85
CA GLU A 432 -3.44 4.63 23.92
C GLU A 432 -4.96 4.47 24.04
N LEU A 433 -5.62 3.79 23.09
CA LEU A 433 -7.02 3.35 23.21
C LEU A 433 -7.16 1.90 23.74
N ASN A 434 -6.10 1.10 23.71
CA ASN A 434 -6.11 -0.32 24.11
C ASN A 434 -6.15 -0.57 25.63
N ASN A 435 -6.17 0.48 26.47
CA ASN A 435 -6.33 0.33 27.93
C ASN A 435 -7.79 0.52 28.40
N LEU A 436 -8.75 0.71 27.49
CA LEU A 436 -10.17 0.59 27.81
C LEU A 436 -10.55 -0.89 27.78
N SER A 437 -10.51 -1.56 28.92
CA SER A 437 -11.29 -2.78 29.12
C SER A 437 -12.76 -2.40 29.31
N LEU A 438 -13.70 -3.23 28.85
CA LEU A 438 -15.12 -3.10 29.20
C LEU A 438 -15.24 -2.78 30.71
N PRO A 439 -15.98 -1.74 31.11
CA PRO A 439 -16.30 -1.53 32.52
C PRO A 439 -16.83 -2.82 33.15
N GLY A 440 -16.56 -3.09 34.43
CA GLY A 440 -17.17 -4.24 35.12
C GLY A 440 -18.70 -4.20 35.09
N GLN A 441 -19.39 -5.28 35.51
CA GLN A 441 -20.86 -5.48 35.48
C GLN A 441 -21.67 -4.42 34.70
N ILE A 442 -21.79 -4.65 33.39
CA ILE A 442 -22.59 -3.83 32.49
C ILE A 442 -24.02 -4.41 32.44
N ASN A 443 -25.02 -3.56 32.60
CA ASN A 443 -26.40 -3.93 32.31
C ASN A 443 -26.68 -3.68 30.83
N PHE A 444 -27.02 -4.73 30.09
CA PHE A 444 -27.37 -4.62 28.68
C PHE A 444 -28.86 -4.29 28.54
N ALA A 445 -29.17 -3.24 27.77
CA ALA A 445 -30.54 -2.87 27.45
C ALA A 445 -31.16 -3.83 26.43
N LYS A 446 -30.34 -4.35 25.50
CA LYS A 446 -30.76 -5.29 24.46
C LYS A 446 -29.66 -6.30 24.17
N GLU A 447 -30.06 -7.56 24.02
CA GLU A 447 -29.21 -8.62 23.49
C GLU A 447 -29.93 -9.29 22.31
N GLN A 448 -29.20 -9.58 21.26
CA GLN A 448 -29.72 -10.28 20.09
C GLN A 448 -28.65 -11.21 19.50
N ARG A 449 -29.07 -12.41 19.13
CA ARG A 449 -28.20 -13.43 18.53
C ARG A 449 -28.26 -13.37 17.00
N TYR A 450 -27.10 -13.54 16.40
CA TYR A 450 -26.91 -13.50 14.95
C TYR A 450 -26.10 -14.70 14.48
N CYS A 451 -26.38 -15.17 13.26
CA CYS A 451 -25.60 -16.19 12.56
C CYS A 451 -25.17 -15.64 11.20
N VAL A 452 -23.87 -15.60 10.95
CA VAL A 452 -23.29 -15.23 9.65
C VAL A 452 -22.43 -16.40 9.20
N LEU A 453 -22.72 -16.95 8.02
CA LEU A 453 -22.19 -18.26 7.58
C LEU A 453 -22.53 -19.34 8.63
N GLU A 454 -21.54 -19.85 9.33
CA GLU A 454 -21.69 -20.83 10.42
C GLU A 454 -21.34 -20.23 11.81
N THR A 455 -20.92 -18.97 11.84
CA THR A 455 -20.40 -18.28 13.03
C THR A 455 -21.51 -17.59 13.80
N HIS A 456 -21.58 -17.86 15.09
CA HIS A 456 -22.62 -17.39 16.00
C HIS A 456 -22.13 -16.22 16.82
N PHE A 457 -22.87 -15.12 16.78
CA PHE A 457 -22.57 -13.91 17.52
C PHE A 457 -23.67 -13.63 18.54
N ASN A 458 -23.28 -13.14 19.71
CA ASN A 458 -24.19 -12.43 20.61
C ASN A 458 -23.85 -10.95 20.60
N LEU A 459 -24.78 -10.12 20.11
CA LEU A 459 -24.63 -8.66 20.12
C LEU A 459 -25.32 -8.10 21.35
N GLN A 460 -24.57 -7.34 22.14
CA GLN A 460 -25.02 -6.76 23.39
C GLN A 460 -24.93 -5.24 23.32
N PHE A 461 -26.07 -4.57 23.50
CA PHE A 461 -26.19 -3.12 23.44
C PHE A 461 -26.47 -2.57 24.84
N CYS A 462 -25.71 -1.55 25.23
CA CYS A 462 -25.85 -0.93 26.55
C CYS A 462 -27.04 0.05 26.63
N ASP A 463 -27.52 0.56 25.49
CA ASP A 463 -28.70 1.42 25.39
C ASP A 463 -29.59 1.03 24.20
N GLU A 464 -30.85 1.46 24.24
CA GLU A 464 -31.85 1.16 23.19
C GLU A 464 -31.60 1.93 21.89
N ASP A 465 -30.92 3.08 21.94
CA ASP A 465 -30.65 3.91 20.77
C ASP A 465 -29.65 3.21 19.83
N HIS A 466 -28.60 2.59 20.37
CA HIS A 466 -27.71 1.72 19.59
C HIS A 466 -28.46 0.59 18.92
N ALA A 467 -29.29 -0.12 19.68
CA ALA A 467 -30.05 -1.25 19.16
C ALA A 467 -30.99 -0.81 18.03
N ALA A 468 -31.76 0.27 18.23
CA ALA A 468 -32.68 0.81 17.24
C ALA A 468 -31.97 1.28 15.96
N TRP A 469 -30.76 1.83 16.08
CA TRP A 469 -29.98 2.31 14.94
C TRP A 469 -29.32 1.19 14.13
N LEU A 470 -28.90 0.10 14.79
CA LEU A 470 -28.01 -0.90 14.19
C LEU A 470 -28.72 -2.19 13.78
N MET A 471 -29.69 -2.65 14.58
CA MET A 471 -30.40 -3.92 14.33
C MET A 471 -31.16 -3.97 12.99
N PRO A 472 -31.82 -2.90 12.50
CA PRO A 472 -32.57 -2.98 11.24
C PRO A 472 -31.74 -3.43 10.04
N ALA A 473 -30.45 -3.03 9.99
CA ALA A 473 -29.53 -3.40 8.92
C ALA A 473 -29.06 -4.87 9.00
N LEU A 474 -29.20 -5.51 10.17
CA LEU A 474 -28.70 -6.85 10.46
C LEU A 474 -29.81 -7.89 10.67
N ARG A 475 -31.08 -7.47 10.66
CA ARG A 475 -32.25 -8.31 11.03
C ARG A 475 -32.31 -9.68 10.36
N HIS A 476 -31.81 -9.80 9.13
CA HIS A 476 -31.83 -11.04 8.34
C HIS A 476 -30.80 -12.08 8.82
N PHE A 477 -29.84 -11.67 9.66
CA PHE A 477 -28.90 -12.57 10.33
C PHE A 477 -29.41 -13.02 11.71
N GLU A 478 -30.53 -12.49 12.20
CA GLU A 478 -31.05 -12.86 13.53
C GLU A 478 -31.39 -14.34 13.61
N THR A 479 -31.02 -14.99 14.71
CA THR A 479 -31.31 -16.40 14.96
C THR A 479 -31.83 -16.62 16.37
N ASN A 480 -32.70 -17.61 16.54
CA ASN A 480 -33.19 -18.07 17.84
C ASN A 480 -32.37 -19.25 18.39
N ASP A 481 -31.27 -19.62 17.72
CA ASP A 481 -30.40 -20.71 18.13
C ASP A 481 -29.83 -20.46 19.53
N GLN A 482 -29.98 -21.46 20.40
CA GLN A 482 -29.59 -21.42 21.81
C GLN A 482 -28.16 -21.89 22.05
N ARG A 483 -27.40 -22.28 21.01
CA ARG A 483 -25.98 -22.66 21.14
C ARG A 483 -25.13 -21.54 21.77
N GLN A 484 -24.01 -21.90 22.38
CA GLN A 484 -23.06 -20.89 22.88
C GLN A 484 -22.54 -20.07 21.69
N PRO A 485 -22.51 -18.72 21.76
CA PRO A 485 -21.96 -17.90 20.69
C PRO A 485 -20.46 -18.17 20.55
N ASN A 486 -19.96 -18.12 19.32
CA ASN A 486 -18.53 -18.13 19.03
C ASN A 486 -17.86 -16.84 19.50
N PHE A 487 -18.55 -15.71 19.33
CA PHE A 487 -18.05 -14.37 19.66
C PHE A 487 -19.15 -13.51 20.30
N VAL A 488 -18.75 -12.60 21.18
CA VAL A 488 -19.62 -11.60 21.79
C VAL A 488 -19.19 -10.21 21.33
N LEU A 489 -20.10 -9.47 20.69
CA LEU A 489 -19.85 -8.09 20.27
C LEU A 489 -20.64 -7.14 21.17
N THR A 490 -19.94 -6.31 21.93
CA THR A 490 -20.55 -5.35 22.86
C THR A 490 -20.45 -3.94 22.31
N VAL A 491 -21.58 -3.24 22.21
CA VAL A 491 -21.65 -1.83 21.83
C VAL A 491 -21.95 -0.99 23.06
N TYR A 492 -21.12 0.02 23.30
CA TYR A 492 -21.13 0.80 24.53
C TYR A 492 -20.84 2.27 24.26
N GLN A 493 -21.52 3.20 24.95
CA GLN A 493 -21.22 4.63 24.89
C GLN A 493 -20.58 5.12 26.19
N TYR A 494 -19.47 5.85 26.06
CA TYR A 494 -18.78 6.50 27.17
C TYR A 494 -18.13 7.80 26.73
N ASP A 495 -18.25 8.86 27.54
CA ASP A 495 -17.67 10.19 27.29
C ASP A 495 -17.92 10.74 25.86
N ASN A 496 -19.17 10.62 25.39
CA ASN A 496 -19.60 11.01 24.04
C ASN A 496 -18.90 10.28 22.87
N LEU A 497 -18.25 9.15 23.16
CA LEU A 497 -17.73 8.19 22.18
C LEU A 497 -18.54 6.91 22.25
N HIS A 498 -18.67 6.26 21.10
CA HIS A 498 -19.27 4.95 20.98
C HIS A 498 -18.18 3.93 20.66
N TYR A 499 -18.20 2.81 21.36
CA TYR A 499 -17.20 1.76 21.31
C TYR A 499 -17.83 0.45 20.88
N ILE A 500 -17.05 -0.34 20.15
CA ILE A 500 -17.36 -1.71 19.76
C ILE A 500 -16.27 -2.59 20.34
N PHE A 501 -16.66 -3.56 21.16
CA PHE A 501 -15.78 -4.58 21.71
C PHE A 501 -16.11 -5.93 21.10
N LEU A 502 -15.09 -6.72 20.79
CA LEU A 502 -15.20 -8.12 20.37
C LEU A 502 -14.51 -8.98 21.43
N ASP A 503 -15.26 -9.88 22.08
CA ASP A 503 -14.79 -10.71 23.21
C ASP A 503 -14.08 -9.92 24.32
N GLY A 504 -14.52 -8.67 24.53
CA GLY A 504 -13.98 -7.76 25.54
C GLY A 504 -12.76 -6.95 25.13
N GLU A 505 -12.24 -7.16 23.91
CA GLU A 505 -11.18 -6.35 23.32
C GLU A 505 -11.76 -5.23 22.47
N LEU A 506 -11.17 -4.03 22.54
CA LEU A 506 -11.64 -2.88 21.77
C LEU A 506 -11.40 -3.12 20.27
N ALA A 507 -12.49 -3.27 19.52
CA ALA A 507 -12.44 -3.50 18.07
C ALA A 507 -12.55 -2.18 17.28
N HIS A 508 -13.30 -1.19 17.77
CA HIS A 508 -13.47 0.11 17.12
C HIS A 508 -14.07 1.18 18.05
N SER A 509 -13.85 2.47 17.76
CA SER A 509 -14.53 3.57 18.46
C SER A 509 -14.75 4.78 17.55
N ASP A 510 -15.90 5.45 17.68
CA ASP A 510 -16.22 6.68 16.92
C ASP A 510 -17.05 7.67 17.75
N LYS A 511 -17.04 8.96 17.36
CA LYS A 511 -17.84 10.04 17.95
C LYS A 511 -19.28 10.06 17.48
N LYS A 512 -19.58 9.49 16.31
CA LYS A 512 -20.94 9.51 15.75
C LYS A 512 -21.55 8.12 15.67
N LEU A 513 -22.78 8.01 16.16
CA LEU A 513 -23.61 6.82 16.00
C LEU A 513 -23.77 6.39 14.52
N SER A 514 -23.89 7.36 13.61
CA SER A 514 -24.01 7.12 12.17
C SER A 514 -22.83 6.34 11.57
N GLN A 515 -21.63 6.37 12.19
CA GLN A 515 -20.42 5.69 11.72
C GLN A 515 -20.28 4.26 12.25
N LEU A 516 -21.06 3.86 13.28
CA LEU A 516 -20.94 2.52 13.88
C LEU A 516 -21.51 1.39 13.00
N GLY A 517 -22.57 1.66 12.23
CA GLY A 517 -23.24 0.65 11.41
C GLY A 517 -22.31 -0.07 10.43
N PRO A 518 -21.58 0.66 9.56
CA PRO A 518 -20.57 0.09 8.69
C PRO A 518 -19.51 -0.71 9.46
N CYS A 519 -19.07 -0.22 10.63
CA CYS A 519 -18.02 -0.84 11.43
C CYS A 519 -18.47 -2.17 12.05
N ILE A 520 -19.66 -2.24 12.64
CA ILE A 520 -20.20 -3.51 13.18
C ILE A 520 -20.41 -4.52 12.07
N LYS A 521 -21.03 -4.10 10.95
CA LYS A 521 -21.20 -4.97 9.78
C LYS A 521 -19.85 -5.52 9.33
N TYR A 522 -18.84 -4.67 9.19
CA TYR A 522 -17.48 -5.08 8.84
C TYR A 522 -16.92 -6.09 9.83
N GLN A 523 -17.02 -5.83 11.14
CA GLN A 523 -16.48 -6.73 12.17
C GLN A 523 -17.18 -8.08 12.18
N LEU A 524 -18.52 -8.13 12.08
CA LEU A 524 -19.27 -9.39 12.04
C LEU A 524 -18.85 -10.24 10.84
N VAL A 525 -18.81 -9.64 9.67
CA VAL A 525 -18.57 -10.37 8.42
C VAL A 525 -17.12 -10.81 8.32
N ARG A 526 -16.17 -9.93 8.67
CA ARG A 526 -14.74 -10.27 8.70
C ARG A 526 -14.48 -11.42 9.68
N THR A 527 -14.99 -11.33 10.90
CA THR A 527 -14.81 -12.38 11.91
C THR A 527 -15.43 -13.71 11.46
N ALA A 528 -16.60 -13.67 10.81
CA ALA A 528 -17.21 -14.88 10.26
C ALA A 528 -16.40 -15.50 9.12
N LEU A 529 -15.87 -14.66 8.21
CA LEU A 529 -15.04 -15.10 7.09
C LEU A 529 -13.69 -15.67 7.54
N ASP A 530 -13.08 -15.08 8.58
CA ASP A 530 -11.83 -15.58 9.15
C ASP A 530 -11.98 -17.00 9.75
N CYS A 531 -13.21 -17.38 10.13
CA CYS A 531 -13.54 -18.73 10.59
C CYS A 531 -13.94 -19.69 9.47
N TYR A 532 -14.16 -19.19 8.24
CA TYR A 532 -14.70 -19.96 7.13
C TYR A 532 -13.61 -20.41 6.15
N ASP A 533 -13.61 -21.67 5.73
CA ASP A 533 -12.61 -22.18 4.77
C ASP A 533 -12.92 -21.76 3.33
N HIS A 534 -12.33 -20.64 2.92
CA HIS A 534 -12.44 -20.07 1.59
C HIS A 534 -11.08 -20.03 0.88
N ILE A 535 -11.11 -20.01 -0.45
CA ILE A 535 -9.94 -19.79 -1.30
C ILE A 535 -9.76 -18.32 -1.67
N MET A 536 -10.87 -17.58 -1.77
CA MET A 536 -10.88 -16.20 -2.22
C MET A 536 -12.16 -15.48 -1.78
N ASN A 537 -12.07 -14.20 -1.44
CA ASN A 537 -13.22 -13.32 -1.25
C ASN A 537 -13.24 -12.22 -2.31
N LEU A 538 -14.25 -12.24 -3.18
CA LEU A 538 -14.44 -11.21 -4.20
C LEU A 538 -15.32 -10.07 -3.68
N HIS A 539 -14.93 -8.82 -3.96
CA HIS A 539 -15.78 -7.65 -3.79
C HIS A 539 -16.82 -7.58 -4.93
N ALA A 540 -17.83 -8.43 -4.85
CA ALA A 540 -18.83 -8.61 -5.90
C ALA A 540 -20.24 -8.70 -5.32
N GLY A 541 -21.21 -8.21 -6.07
CA GLY A 541 -22.62 -8.52 -5.84
C GLY A 541 -22.94 -9.83 -6.54
N VAL A 542 -23.72 -10.70 -5.92
CA VAL A 542 -24.04 -12.01 -6.49
C VAL A 542 -25.53 -12.24 -6.46
N VAL A 543 -26.08 -12.62 -7.61
CA VAL A 543 -27.50 -12.91 -7.80
C VAL A 543 -27.68 -14.14 -8.68
N ALA A 544 -28.80 -14.85 -8.51
CA ALA A 544 -29.10 -16.06 -9.27
C ALA A 544 -30.49 -16.03 -9.91
N LYS A 545 -30.62 -16.54 -11.14
CA LYS A 545 -31.92 -16.74 -11.82
C LYS A 545 -31.78 -17.80 -12.90
N ASN A 546 -32.81 -18.63 -13.07
CA ASN A 546 -32.87 -19.67 -14.11
C ASN A 546 -31.65 -20.61 -14.17
N GLY A 547 -31.02 -20.90 -13.04
CA GLY A 547 -29.81 -21.74 -12.96
C GLY A 547 -28.50 -21.02 -13.26
N ALA A 548 -28.54 -19.73 -13.64
CA ALA A 548 -27.36 -18.89 -13.75
C ALA A 548 -27.05 -18.21 -12.42
N LEU A 549 -25.79 -18.26 -11.99
CA LEU A 549 -25.25 -17.49 -10.87
C LEU A 549 -24.31 -16.42 -11.43
N ILE A 550 -24.67 -15.15 -11.20
CA ILE A 550 -23.99 -14.00 -11.77
C ILE A 550 -23.25 -13.27 -10.66
N ALA A 551 -21.94 -13.16 -10.81
CA ALA A 551 -21.11 -12.31 -9.97
C ALA A 551 -20.83 -10.97 -10.68
N LEU A 552 -20.94 -9.88 -9.92
CA LEU A 552 -20.79 -8.50 -10.36
C LEU A 552 -19.63 -7.80 -9.63
N PRO A 553 -18.35 -8.12 -9.93
CA PRO A 553 -17.22 -7.40 -9.35
C PRO A 553 -17.16 -5.97 -9.90
N ALA A 554 -17.01 -4.98 -9.02
CA ALA A 554 -16.92 -3.59 -9.45
C ALA A 554 -16.28 -2.67 -8.39
N GLN A 555 -15.85 -1.48 -8.81
CA GLN A 555 -15.38 -0.45 -7.89
C GLN A 555 -16.54 0.28 -7.20
N SER A 556 -16.23 0.95 -6.08
CA SER A 556 -17.19 1.77 -5.36
C SER A 556 -17.64 2.97 -6.21
N GLY A 557 -18.85 2.88 -6.76
CA GLY A 557 -19.43 3.96 -7.59
C GLY A 557 -19.89 3.48 -8.96
N ASP A 558 -19.49 2.29 -9.39
CA ASP A 558 -19.81 1.73 -10.71
C ASP A 558 -21.26 1.21 -10.84
N GLY A 559 -22.11 1.47 -9.83
CA GLY A 559 -23.52 1.09 -9.85
C GLY A 559 -23.84 -0.35 -9.42
N LYS A 560 -22.85 -1.14 -8.97
CA LYS A 560 -23.01 -2.54 -8.49
C LYS A 560 -24.23 -2.73 -7.57
N SER A 561 -24.27 -2.03 -6.44
CA SER A 561 -25.37 -2.17 -5.47
C SER A 561 -26.72 -1.74 -6.02
N THR A 562 -26.73 -0.74 -6.89
CA THR A 562 -27.95 -0.30 -7.59
C THR A 562 -28.44 -1.39 -8.56
N LEU A 563 -27.53 -2.02 -9.29
CA LEU A 563 -27.84 -3.09 -10.23
C LEU A 563 -28.31 -4.35 -9.51
N VAL A 564 -27.63 -4.76 -8.42
CA VAL A 564 -28.04 -5.87 -7.56
C VAL A 564 -29.44 -5.63 -7.01
N ALA A 565 -29.72 -4.45 -6.45
CA ALA A 565 -31.05 -4.08 -5.96
C ALA A 565 -32.13 -4.18 -7.06
N GLY A 566 -31.83 -3.68 -8.25
CA GLY A 566 -32.72 -3.76 -9.41
C GLY A 566 -33.00 -5.22 -9.83
N LEU A 567 -31.96 -6.05 -9.93
CA LEU A 567 -32.08 -7.47 -10.29
C LEU A 567 -32.89 -8.25 -9.25
N VAL A 568 -32.68 -8.02 -7.96
CA VAL A 568 -33.47 -8.67 -6.89
C VAL A 568 -34.96 -8.32 -7.02
N LYS A 569 -35.30 -7.05 -7.29
CA LYS A 569 -36.69 -6.65 -7.58
C LYS A 569 -37.22 -7.20 -8.90
N HIS A 570 -36.34 -7.61 -9.82
CA HIS A 570 -36.66 -8.29 -11.07
C HIS A 570 -36.66 -9.83 -10.96
N GLY A 571 -36.82 -10.35 -9.74
CA GLY A 571 -37.04 -11.78 -9.46
C GLY A 571 -35.77 -12.62 -9.37
N TYR A 572 -34.59 -12.00 -9.27
CA TYR A 572 -33.36 -12.73 -8.99
C TYR A 572 -33.26 -13.08 -7.50
N GLN A 573 -32.75 -14.27 -7.21
CA GLN A 573 -32.35 -14.65 -5.86
C GLN A 573 -31.06 -13.90 -5.46
N TYR A 574 -31.02 -13.42 -4.22
CA TYR A 574 -29.96 -12.61 -3.66
C TYR A 574 -28.96 -13.48 -2.86
N PHE A 575 -27.68 -13.35 -3.17
CA PHE A 575 -26.59 -13.97 -2.40
C PHE A 575 -25.87 -12.95 -1.53
N THR A 576 -25.45 -11.82 -2.11
CA THR A 576 -24.68 -10.76 -1.45
C THR A 576 -24.60 -9.53 -2.36
N ASP A 577 -24.29 -8.37 -1.80
CA ASP A 577 -23.98 -7.15 -2.55
C ASP A 577 -22.49 -6.77 -2.45
N GLU A 578 -21.77 -7.31 -1.47
CA GLU A 578 -20.47 -6.76 -1.08
C GLU A 578 -19.36 -7.80 -1.11
N LEU A 579 -19.58 -8.97 -0.53
CA LEU A 579 -18.56 -10.00 -0.34
C LEU A 579 -19.08 -11.35 -0.80
N ALA A 580 -18.38 -11.93 -1.77
CA ALA A 580 -18.64 -13.24 -2.34
C ALA A 580 -17.48 -14.20 -2.01
N PRO A 581 -17.58 -14.97 -0.90
CA PRO A 581 -16.59 -15.98 -0.56
C PRO A 581 -16.72 -17.19 -1.48
N LEU A 582 -15.60 -17.64 -2.05
CA LEU A 582 -15.50 -18.88 -2.80
C LEU A 582 -14.95 -19.96 -1.86
N ALA A 583 -15.70 -21.04 -1.67
CA ALA A 583 -15.30 -22.17 -0.84
C ALA A 583 -14.02 -22.81 -1.37
N ARG A 584 -13.09 -23.16 -0.47
CA ARG A 584 -11.85 -23.85 -0.87
C ARG A 584 -12.16 -25.20 -1.52
N GLY A 585 -11.38 -25.58 -2.53
CA GLY A 585 -11.53 -26.82 -3.30
C GLY A 585 -12.66 -26.83 -4.33
N SER A 586 -13.85 -26.29 -4.03
CA SER A 586 -14.98 -26.29 -4.98
C SER A 586 -15.17 -24.99 -5.76
N CYS A 587 -14.61 -23.87 -5.28
CA CYS A 587 -14.80 -22.51 -5.83
C CYS A 587 -16.28 -22.08 -5.96
N LYS A 588 -17.19 -22.75 -5.25
CA LYS A 588 -18.59 -22.35 -5.19
C LYS A 588 -18.76 -21.15 -4.26
N VAL A 589 -19.63 -20.23 -4.64
CA VAL A 589 -20.01 -19.08 -3.81
C VAL A 589 -21.05 -19.51 -2.81
N ILE A 590 -20.85 -19.11 -1.57
CA ILE A 590 -21.81 -19.30 -0.49
C ILE A 590 -22.57 -17.99 -0.26
N PRO A 591 -23.90 -18.04 -0.06
CA PRO A 591 -24.67 -16.85 0.27
C PRO A 591 -24.19 -16.19 1.57
N VAL A 592 -23.90 -14.88 1.49
CA VAL A 592 -23.66 -14.01 2.65
C VAL A 592 -24.53 -12.78 2.46
N PRO A 593 -25.84 -12.86 2.79
CA PRO A 593 -26.85 -11.91 2.32
C PRO A 593 -26.83 -10.58 3.07
N LEU A 594 -25.75 -9.82 2.94
CA LEU A 594 -25.56 -8.51 3.58
C LEU A 594 -26.65 -7.51 3.22
N GLY A 595 -26.85 -6.50 4.06
CA GLY A 595 -27.71 -5.37 3.70
C GLY A 595 -27.21 -4.65 2.45
N ILE A 596 -28.07 -4.47 1.45
CA ILE A 596 -27.75 -3.83 0.18
C ILE A 596 -27.37 -2.37 0.45
N CYS A 597 -26.16 -1.97 0.06
CA CYS A 597 -25.61 -0.66 0.38
C CYS A 597 -26.10 0.41 -0.61
N VAL A 598 -27.20 1.10 -0.27
CA VAL A 598 -27.76 2.16 -1.11
C VAL A 598 -27.19 3.51 -0.71
N LYS A 599 -26.34 4.09 -1.57
CA LYS A 599 -25.78 5.44 -1.37
C LYS A 599 -26.86 6.50 -1.59
N THR A 600 -26.78 7.63 -0.87
CA THR A 600 -27.75 8.73 -1.01
C THR A 600 -27.87 9.27 -2.43
N THR A 601 -26.83 9.15 -3.25
CA THR A 601 -26.85 9.54 -4.67
C THR A 601 -27.69 8.62 -5.56
N ALA A 602 -27.99 7.40 -5.11
CA ALA A 602 -28.80 6.42 -5.85
C ALA A 602 -30.26 6.36 -5.36
N PHE A 603 -30.64 7.20 -4.38
CA PHE A 603 -31.98 7.17 -3.79
C PHE A 603 -33.08 7.40 -4.83
N SER A 604 -32.97 8.45 -5.64
CA SER A 604 -33.98 8.75 -6.68
C SER A 604 -34.14 7.62 -7.71
N THR A 605 -33.09 6.85 -7.97
CA THR A 605 -33.12 5.70 -8.89
C THR A 605 -33.83 4.50 -8.27
N LEU A 606 -33.67 4.27 -6.96
CA LEU A 606 -34.19 3.07 -6.29
C LEU A 606 -35.46 3.29 -5.47
N GLU A 607 -35.87 4.53 -5.20
CA GLU A 607 -37.03 4.85 -4.36
C GLU A 607 -38.34 4.26 -4.92
N THR A 608 -38.47 4.17 -6.25
CA THR A 608 -39.64 3.50 -6.87
C THR A 608 -39.63 1.98 -6.62
N LEU A 609 -38.46 1.37 -6.50
CA LEU A 609 -38.30 -0.07 -6.28
C LEU A 609 -38.32 -0.42 -4.77
N TYR A 610 -37.83 0.48 -3.93
CA TYR A 610 -37.68 0.37 -2.49
C TYR A 610 -38.21 1.65 -1.80
N PRO A 611 -39.55 1.84 -1.73
CA PRO A 611 -40.15 3.01 -1.09
C PRO A 611 -39.82 3.13 0.40
N GLU A 612 -39.35 2.05 1.03
CA GLU A 612 -38.93 1.99 2.43
C GLU A 612 -37.56 2.64 2.71
N ILE A 613 -36.76 3.03 1.69
CA ILE A 613 -35.43 3.66 1.89
C ILE A 613 -35.43 4.78 2.94
N PRO A 614 -36.38 5.75 2.94
CA PRO A 614 -36.39 6.85 3.90
C PRO A 614 -36.66 6.41 5.35
N GLU A 615 -37.16 5.19 5.58
CA GLU A 615 -37.46 4.66 6.91
C GLU A 615 -36.22 4.10 7.62
N HIS A 616 -35.12 3.90 6.89
CA HIS A 616 -33.89 3.32 7.41
C HIS A 616 -32.86 4.38 7.86
N PRO A 617 -32.07 4.10 8.91
CA PRO A 617 -31.00 4.99 9.35
C PRO A 617 -29.95 5.26 8.25
N VAL A 618 -29.54 6.52 8.14
CA VAL A 618 -28.47 6.93 7.23
C VAL A 618 -27.13 6.86 7.95
N HIS A 619 -26.21 6.06 7.41
CA HIS A 619 -24.88 5.86 7.95
C HIS A 619 -23.84 6.72 7.22
N ASP A 620 -22.87 7.21 7.99
CA ASP A 620 -21.68 7.88 7.48
C ASP A 620 -20.60 6.81 7.23
N ARG A 621 -20.04 6.77 6.02
CA ARG A 621 -19.02 5.78 5.61
C ARG A 621 -17.62 6.40 5.60
N ASP A 622 -16.60 5.54 5.70
CA ASP A 622 -15.19 5.94 5.66
C ASP A 622 -14.76 6.61 4.35
N ASP A 623 -15.48 6.34 3.26
CA ASP A 623 -15.29 7.00 1.96
C ASP A 623 -15.89 8.43 1.90
N GLY A 624 -16.40 8.94 3.02
CA GLY A 624 -17.03 10.25 3.16
C GLY A 624 -18.43 10.34 2.57
N ARG A 625 -18.98 9.24 2.03
CA ARG A 625 -20.34 9.18 1.51
C ARG A 625 -21.32 8.73 2.58
N ARG A 626 -22.61 8.95 2.30
CA ARG A 626 -23.71 8.50 3.15
C ARG A 626 -24.49 7.40 2.46
N ALA A 627 -24.93 6.41 3.23
CA ALA A 627 -25.67 5.26 2.70
C ALA A 627 -26.68 4.69 3.71
N VAL A 628 -27.67 4.00 3.18
CA VAL A 628 -28.60 3.13 3.91
C VAL A 628 -28.21 1.68 3.60
N TYR A 629 -28.31 0.79 4.58
CA TYR A 629 -28.16 -0.65 4.39
C TYR A 629 -29.54 -1.30 4.41
N LEU A 630 -30.06 -1.62 3.22
CA LEU A 630 -31.38 -2.23 3.08
C LEU A 630 -31.30 -3.74 3.35
N PRO A 631 -31.97 -4.27 4.37
CA PRO A 631 -32.03 -5.71 4.56
C PRO A 631 -32.75 -6.36 3.36
N PRO A 632 -32.18 -7.41 2.74
CA PRO A 632 -32.85 -8.13 1.66
C PRO A 632 -34.19 -8.74 2.12
N SER A 633 -35.11 -8.95 1.18
CA SER A 633 -36.36 -9.67 1.47
C SER A 633 -36.04 -11.13 1.76
N LEU A 634 -36.60 -11.71 2.82
CA LEU A 634 -36.33 -13.09 3.21
C LEU A 634 -36.63 -14.09 2.08
N ASP A 635 -37.69 -13.85 1.30
CA ASP A 635 -38.07 -14.68 0.14
C ASP A 635 -37.08 -14.60 -1.02
N SER A 636 -36.26 -13.54 -1.08
CA SER A 636 -35.25 -13.35 -2.12
C SER A 636 -33.91 -13.99 -1.76
N ILE A 637 -33.63 -14.23 -0.48
CA ILE A 637 -32.32 -14.73 -0.01
C ILE A 637 -32.14 -16.18 -0.47
N ALA A 638 -31.01 -16.48 -1.10
CA ALA A 638 -30.63 -17.85 -1.40
C ALA A 638 -30.41 -18.65 -0.09
N SER A 639 -30.82 -19.92 -0.09
CA SER A 639 -30.63 -20.81 1.07
C SER A 639 -29.14 -20.84 1.46
N LEU A 640 -28.82 -20.67 2.75
CA LEU A 640 -27.43 -20.62 3.23
C LEU A 640 -26.64 -21.90 2.89
N ASP A 641 -27.32 -23.04 2.74
CA ASP A 641 -26.72 -24.32 2.33
C ASP A 641 -26.53 -24.45 0.80
N SER A 642 -26.99 -23.47 0.02
CA SER A 642 -26.98 -23.50 -1.44
C SER A 642 -25.72 -22.88 -2.04
N ALA A 643 -24.55 -23.44 -1.69
CA ALA A 643 -23.32 -23.08 -2.38
C ALA A 643 -23.44 -23.38 -3.89
N GLN A 644 -23.23 -22.37 -4.74
CA GLN A 644 -23.44 -22.47 -6.19
C GLN A 644 -22.19 -22.04 -6.97
N GLN A 645 -21.98 -22.65 -8.13
CA GLN A 645 -20.91 -22.31 -9.05
C GLN A 645 -21.27 -21.01 -9.79
N ILE A 646 -20.36 -20.03 -9.83
CA ILE A 646 -20.52 -18.85 -10.70
C ILE A 646 -20.56 -19.34 -12.14
N THR A 647 -21.57 -18.93 -12.91
CA THR A 647 -21.65 -19.22 -14.34
C THR A 647 -21.31 -18.00 -15.18
N HIS A 648 -21.56 -16.79 -14.65
CA HIS A 648 -21.29 -15.53 -15.34
C HIS A 648 -20.55 -14.55 -14.43
N LEU A 649 -19.45 -13.99 -14.95
CA LEU A 649 -18.73 -12.88 -14.33
C LEU A 649 -18.94 -11.63 -15.20
N VAL A 650 -19.72 -10.68 -14.67
CA VAL A 650 -20.08 -9.46 -15.40
C VAL A 650 -19.49 -8.27 -14.67
N PHE A 651 -18.70 -7.44 -15.33
CA PHE A 651 -18.07 -6.25 -14.74
C PHE A 651 -18.89 -5.00 -15.07
N PRO A 652 -19.82 -4.55 -14.20
CA PRO A 652 -20.66 -3.40 -14.48
C PRO A 652 -19.89 -2.08 -14.29
N ARG A 653 -20.14 -1.12 -15.18
CA ARG A 653 -19.68 0.26 -15.09
C ARG A 653 -20.82 1.21 -15.45
N TYR A 654 -21.37 1.87 -14.43
CA TYR A 654 -22.37 2.91 -14.62
C TYR A 654 -21.72 4.22 -15.08
N ARG A 655 -22.22 4.77 -16.20
CA ARG A 655 -21.83 6.09 -16.69
C ARG A 655 -23.06 6.82 -17.22
N GLU A 656 -23.33 7.98 -16.64
CA GLU A 656 -24.48 8.80 -17.00
C GLU A 656 -24.46 9.14 -18.50
N ASN A 657 -25.58 8.91 -19.19
CA ASN A 657 -25.78 9.15 -20.62
C ASN A 657 -24.95 8.28 -21.59
N GLU A 658 -24.23 7.25 -21.13
CA GLU A 658 -23.61 6.28 -22.03
C GLU A 658 -24.62 5.24 -22.52
N THR A 659 -24.47 4.80 -23.78
CA THR A 659 -25.29 3.74 -24.37
C THR A 659 -24.98 2.41 -23.70
N THR A 660 -26.02 1.69 -23.28
CA THR A 660 -25.84 0.38 -22.65
C THR A 660 -25.30 -0.64 -23.66
N GLN A 661 -24.20 -1.28 -23.30
CA GLN A 661 -23.55 -2.33 -24.09
C GLN A 661 -22.96 -3.40 -23.17
N ILE A 662 -23.06 -4.66 -23.61
CA ILE A 662 -22.39 -5.79 -22.98
C ILE A 662 -21.47 -6.44 -24.01
N ILE A 663 -20.21 -6.63 -23.67
CA ILE A 663 -19.20 -7.24 -24.54
C ILE A 663 -18.55 -8.42 -23.83
N ARG A 664 -18.30 -9.51 -24.57
CA ARG A 664 -17.56 -10.66 -24.04
C ARG A 664 -16.08 -10.29 -23.90
N ILE A 665 -15.46 -10.72 -22.80
CA ILE A 665 -14.02 -10.55 -22.54
C ILE A 665 -13.35 -11.93 -22.36
N SER A 666 -12.02 -11.99 -22.46
CA SER A 666 -11.28 -13.23 -22.24
C SER A 666 -11.35 -13.63 -20.76
N GLN A 667 -11.23 -14.93 -20.49
CA GLN A 667 -11.22 -15.47 -19.12
C GLN A 667 -9.99 -14.98 -18.34
N VAL A 668 -8.87 -14.73 -19.02
CA VAL A 668 -7.65 -14.21 -18.39
C VAL A 668 -7.81 -12.76 -17.97
N GLU A 669 -8.33 -11.91 -18.86
CA GLU A 669 -8.66 -10.51 -18.53
C GLU A 669 -9.69 -10.46 -17.39
N ALA A 670 -10.69 -11.33 -17.44
CA ALA A 670 -11.69 -11.44 -16.38
C ALA A 670 -11.08 -11.91 -15.05
N PHE A 671 -10.16 -12.88 -15.07
CA PHE A 671 -9.45 -13.33 -13.88
C PHE A 671 -8.61 -12.20 -13.27
N ALA A 672 -7.85 -11.47 -14.10
CA ALA A 672 -7.06 -10.33 -13.67
C ALA A 672 -7.93 -9.25 -13.01
N ARG A 673 -9.04 -8.85 -13.64
CA ARG A 673 -10.00 -7.90 -13.06
C ARG A 673 -10.68 -8.44 -11.80
N ALA A 674 -10.96 -9.73 -11.72
CA ALA A 674 -11.48 -10.34 -10.50
C ALA A 674 -10.47 -10.24 -9.36
N MET A 675 -9.17 -10.45 -9.64
CA MET A 675 -8.09 -10.26 -8.66
C MET A 675 -7.96 -8.81 -8.22
N GLU A 676 -8.16 -7.82 -9.12
CA GLU A 676 -8.20 -6.40 -8.74
C GLU A 676 -9.35 -6.07 -7.76
N HIS A 677 -10.43 -6.86 -7.81
CA HIS A 677 -11.57 -6.78 -6.91
C HIS A 677 -11.52 -7.82 -5.78
N CYS A 678 -10.42 -8.54 -5.63
CA CYS A 678 -10.25 -9.50 -4.56
C CYS A 678 -9.93 -8.78 -3.24
N VAL A 679 -10.73 -9.06 -2.21
CA VAL A 679 -10.56 -8.48 -0.88
C VAL A 679 -9.51 -9.25 -0.08
N SER A 680 -9.54 -10.58 -0.18
CA SER A 680 -8.56 -11.43 0.49
C SER A 680 -8.43 -12.79 -0.18
N ILE A 681 -7.21 -13.33 -0.11
CA ILE A 681 -6.85 -14.70 -0.45
C ILE A 681 -6.09 -15.24 0.76
N PRO A 682 -6.56 -16.29 1.44
CA PRO A 682 -5.81 -16.87 2.54
C PRO A 682 -4.49 -17.46 2.01
N LYS A 683 -3.36 -16.93 2.47
CA LYS A 683 -2.01 -17.37 2.08
C LYS A 683 -1.47 -18.44 3.05
N PRO A 684 -0.61 -19.35 2.57
CA PRO A 684 -0.14 -19.49 1.18
C PRO A 684 -1.15 -20.22 0.28
N LEU A 685 -1.25 -19.83 -1.00
CA LEU A 685 -1.95 -20.63 -2.01
C LEU A 685 -1.14 -21.88 -2.35
N THR A 686 -1.82 -23.03 -2.39
CA THR A 686 -1.24 -24.30 -2.88
C THR A 686 -1.43 -24.44 -4.39
N LEU A 687 -0.76 -25.43 -5.00
CA LEU A 687 -0.98 -25.76 -6.41
C LEU A 687 -2.41 -26.25 -6.68
N ASP A 688 -3.01 -26.97 -5.73
CA ASP A 688 -4.39 -27.42 -5.82
C ASP A 688 -5.35 -26.23 -5.78
N ASP A 689 -5.06 -25.23 -4.94
CA ASP A 689 -5.82 -23.97 -4.90
C ASP A 689 -5.72 -23.22 -6.24
N ALA A 690 -4.51 -23.05 -6.77
CA ALA A 690 -4.30 -22.40 -8.07
C ALA A 690 -5.03 -23.14 -9.21
N SER A 691 -4.92 -24.46 -9.22
CA SER A 691 -5.62 -25.31 -10.20
C SER A 691 -7.14 -25.19 -10.07
N ALA A 692 -7.67 -25.12 -8.84
CA ALA A 692 -9.10 -24.93 -8.61
C ALA A 692 -9.60 -23.57 -9.14
N LEU A 693 -8.84 -22.50 -8.92
CA LEU A 693 -9.16 -21.16 -9.43
C LEU A 693 -9.12 -21.09 -10.97
N VAL A 694 -8.13 -21.75 -11.59
CA VAL A 694 -8.02 -21.85 -13.06
C VAL A 694 -9.21 -22.63 -13.63
N ASN A 695 -9.47 -23.84 -13.09
CA ASN A 695 -10.62 -24.65 -13.51
C ASN A 695 -11.96 -23.92 -13.30
N TRP A 696 -12.06 -23.10 -12.26
CA TRP A 696 -13.22 -22.26 -12.00
C TRP A 696 -13.41 -21.24 -13.12
N ILE A 697 -12.40 -20.41 -13.43
CA ILE A 697 -12.55 -19.35 -14.43
C ILE A 697 -12.73 -19.90 -15.86
N GLU A 698 -12.17 -21.07 -16.18
CA GLU A 698 -12.39 -21.76 -17.46
C GLU A 698 -13.86 -22.09 -17.75
N GLN A 699 -14.66 -22.26 -16.70
CA GLN A 699 -16.08 -22.63 -16.80
C GLN A 699 -17.02 -21.44 -16.72
N VAL A 700 -16.48 -20.23 -16.55
CA VAL A 700 -17.26 -19.01 -16.35
C VAL A 700 -17.29 -18.21 -17.65
N GLU A 701 -18.46 -17.73 -18.02
CA GLU A 701 -18.60 -16.75 -19.09
C GLU A 701 -18.34 -15.33 -18.57
N CYS A 702 -17.52 -14.56 -19.28
CA CYS A 702 -17.03 -13.27 -18.79
C CYS A 702 -17.42 -12.11 -19.69
N TYR A 703 -17.97 -11.05 -19.09
CA TYR A 703 -18.50 -9.90 -19.83
C TYR A 703 -18.16 -8.56 -19.16
N ASP A 704 -17.95 -7.52 -19.96
CA ASP A 704 -17.90 -6.12 -19.52
C ASP A 704 -19.26 -5.47 -19.85
N LEU A 705 -19.89 -4.85 -18.86
CA LEU A 705 -21.19 -4.19 -19.01
C LEU A 705 -21.03 -2.70 -18.72
N VAL A 706 -21.25 -1.87 -19.74
CA VAL A 706 -21.32 -0.41 -19.58
C VAL A 706 -22.78 -0.01 -19.71
N SER A 707 -23.28 0.83 -18.81
CA SER A 707 -24.69 1.23 -18.84
C SER A 707 -24.93 2.64 -18.29
N GLY A 708 -25.83 3.37 -18.95
CA GLY A 708 -26.40 4.63 -18.46
C GLY A 708 -27.78 4.49 -17.84
N SER A 709 -28.38 3.29 -17.82
CA SER A 709 -29.74 3.05 -17.35
C SER A 709 -29.87 1.72 -16.63
N LEU A 710 -30.39 1.75 -15.39
CA LEU A 710 -30.64 0.53 -14.61
C LEU A 710 -31.55 -0.47 -15.35
N GLU A 711 -32.58 0.02 -16.02
CA GLU A 711 -33.53 -0.84 -16.75
C GLU A 711 -32.86 -1.53 -17.94
N GLU A 712 -32.06 -0.81 -18.72
CA GLU A 712 -31.31 -1.38 -19.85
C GLU A 712 -30.26 -2.39 -19.39
N ALA A 713 -29.56 -2.11 -18.27
CA ALA A 713 -28.61 -3.05 -17.67
C ALA A 713 -29.28 -4.38 -17.28
N ILE A 714 -30.45 -4.32 -16.64
CA ILE A 714 -31.24 -5.51 -16.27
C ILE A 714 -31.66 -6.28 -17.53
N GLN A 715 -32.13 -5.59 -18.58
CA GLN A 715 -32.52 -6.21 -19.85
C GLN A 715 -31.36 -6.95 -20.52
N GLN A 716 -30.15 -6.36 -20.53
CA GLN A 716 -28.96 -7.04 -21.06
C GLN A 716 -28.61 -8.29 -20.27
N ILE A 717 -28.71 -8.25 -18.93
CA ILE A 717 -28.44 -9.41 -18.08
C ILE A 717 -29.50 -10.51 -18.27
N ASP A 718 -30.79 -10.17 -18.36
CA ASP A 718 -31.85 -11.14 -18.65
C ASP A 718 -31.66 -11.78 -20.04
N ALA A 719 -31.26 -11.01 -21.05
CA ALA A 719 -30.95 -11.52 -22.37
C ALA A 719 -29.74 -12.48 -22.35
N LEU A 720 -28.72 -12.15 -21.55
CA LEU A 720 -27.50 -12.96 -21.39
C LEU A 720 -27.81 -14.37 -20.87
N ILE A 721 -28.62 -14.47 -19.82
CA ILE A 721 -28.93 -15.76 -19.18
C ILE A 721 -30.06 -16.54 -19.85
N SER A 722 -30.69 -15.96 -20.87
CA SER A 722 -31.75 -16.60 -21.67
C SER A 722 -31.23 -17.18 -22.98
N ALA A 723 -29.99 -16.84 -23.36
CA ALA A 723 -29.28 -17.39 -24.52
C ALA A 723 -28.65 -18.74 -24.17
#